data_AF-A0AAN6FMX9-F1
#
_entry.id   AF-A0AAN6FMX9-F1
#
_cell.length_a   1.000
_cell.length_b   1.000
_cell.length_c   1.000
_cell.angle_alpha   90.00
_cell.angle_beta   90.00
_cell.angle_gamma   90.00
#
_symmetry.space_group_name_H-M   'P 1'
#
loop_
_entity.id
_entity.type
_entity.pdbx_description
1 polymer ?
#
loop_
_entity_poly.entity_id
_entity_poly.type
_entity_poly.pdbx_seq_one_letter_code
_entity_poly.pdbx_strand_id
1 'polypeptide(L)'
;MLSRAARPAFQAGAAATLRPAAVTIPALQTANYATLREIEGRLKSIRNIEKITKTMKIVASTKLTRAQRAMTESRSYGSTSNTVFEEAETKPVESENKKTLLVVCSSDKGLCGGIHSGLTRGTRRLMDKTPGDYNLVVIGEKSKAQLSRSNPKDIVLSFAGIGKDVPTFSDAQAIADQISLLPTDYSSIKIMYNKFLNAQSYEATIVEAYSEEAIAASPNSAAFEVDEEVLANLREYALANALFWALAEGHACEQSARRNAMDNASKNAGDMITRFQILFNRTRQAVITNELVDIITGASASEEAKMDSHHQLDITSNASPLQQTSHPSPQQTAGSDAANIGTPSQAPSKPIITTTSNSSSNSKRQRAKQACEPCRLRKRRCDGNAPCDMCSQFEYKCYFEKHPRKRSKLVLGVEGTNGGAGAHGDVNGGQVGGGVGAGGGGIVSPPPLVAPVMGEGAGGLARNGNPVAAFDSGASGSTVLRPPPPPPPEPAKEDSTGLEDATKLRSLEANSGLAFARYLGLRLDPSSGPKLFTFGWNLGISTWSAPVTAPITEFVSWDQMFALAQLYFENVHPLYGFLDRKWTMEQLRLRWARPEACRVPDHMLAGIAALGILWATEGGDGEGEGRGFLKRDLLPRLVDMAKRALEGTSIMQPPCLTDVQSWNLRSLFLRLTDHPHATWMATCTAMHLVESTGIHREQTSATLPDHPHDLEIRRRTFWIARMLNTWFSFEHGRTRVALRGITCRLPTASPREDDYTTDYINLYSVSCCLDPDRTNQVEQWEDFIRQLEGLEARHDGIVLSKANLALCGYRRMRLAVPTLSSEILGRIISIGLKGLEAAQRMAEQRKPWWHVANVPFQVICVFLAMDVRESLAHLATAMRTLEDVVERFKTVAMKEALKTARFLVRLSKKRKDEDSGVLGQCLRKVCEPCLDCDPQPENLQPGPVSSLAAQLHVHQGNGVPGGVIVPPGDAIAAQVTPPGTTSSDDWNLDILNDSNFDWNYFLESMPLVHMETNM
;
A
#
# COMPACT_ATOMS: atom_id res chain seq x y z
N MET A 1 37.21 -41.50 12.81
CA MET A 1 35.99 -42.12 13.35
C MET A 1 34.82 -41.25 12.89
N LEU A 2 33.88 -41.79 12.11
CA LEU A 2 32.52 -42.22 12.52
C LEU A 2 31.62 -41.05 12.95
N SER A 3 30.39 -40.87 12.44
CA SER A 3 29.63 -41.66 11.44
C SER A 3 28.51 -40.86 10.74
N ARG A 4 28.05 -41.31 9.57
CA ARG A 4 26.91 -40.76 8.81
C ARG A 4 25.59 -41.44 9.17
N ALA A 5 24.49 -40.66 9.25
CA ALA A 5 23.10 -41.10 9.03
C ALA A 5 22.20 -39.85 8.86
N ALA A 6 21.16 -39.79 8.03
CA ALA A 6 20.76 -40.65 6.91
C ALA A 6 19.98 -39.85 5.84
N ARG A 7 19.99 -40.35 4.59
CA ARG A 7 19.01 -40.04 3.54
C ARG A 7 18.47 -41.37 3.00
N PRO A 8 17.15 -41.51 2.75
CA PRO A 8 16.67 -42.48 1.79
C PRO A 8 16.63 -41.85 0.39
N ALA A 9 17.16 -42.55 -0.60
CA ALA A 9 16.82 -42.38 -2.00
C ALA A 9 16.19 -43.69 -2.48
N PHE A 10 15.19 -43.62 -3.34
CA PHE A 10 14.58 -44.80 -3.97
C PHE A 10 14.54 -44.60 -5.49
N GLN A 11 14.97 -45.62 -6.23
CA GLN A 11 14.98 -45.64 -7.69
C GLN A 11 14.90 -47.10 -8.18
N ALA A 12 14.34 -47.28 -9.38
CA ALA A 12 14.12 -48.55 -10.10
C ALA A 12 13.08 -49.50 -9.49
N GLY A 13 12.36 -50.21 -10.38
CA GLY A 13 11.21 -51.07 -10.04
C GLY A 13 10.08 -50.97 -11.06
N ALA A 14 10.35 -51.24 -12.35
CA ALA A 14 9.35 -51.18 -13.40
C ALA A 14 8.60 -52.51 -13.53
N ALA A 15 7.27 -52.46 -13.41
CA ALA A 15 6.37 -53.57 -13.75
C ALA A 15 5.12 -52.99 -14.44
N ALA A 16 4.86 -53.41 -15.68
CA ALA A 16 3.75 -52.89 -16.48
C ALA A 16 2.50 -53.76 -16.31
N THR A 17 1.40 -53.17 -15.87
CA THR A 17 0.06 -53.78 -15.94
C THR A 17 -0.72 -53.21 -17.12
N LEU A 18 -1.08 -54.09 -18.06
CA LEU A 18 -1.84 -53.74 -19.25
C LEU A 18 -3.29 -53.36 -18.88
N ARG A 19 -3.79 -52.26 -19.46
CA ARG A 19 -5.22 -52.00 -19.61
C ARG A 19 -5.51 -51.70 -21.10
N PRO A 20 -6.69 -52.08 -21.62
CA PRO A 20 -6.95 -52.10 -23.05
C PRO A 20 -7.04 -50.68 -23.65
N ALA A 21 -6.68 -50.57 -24.92
CA ALA A 21 -6.76 -49.32 -25.65
C ALA A 21 -8.22 -48.92 -25.93
N ALA A 22 -8.68 -47.83 -25.34
CA ALA A 22 -9.86 -47.12 -25.81
C ALA A 22 -9.51 -46.36 -27.10
N VAL A 23 -10.38 -46.40 -28.11
CA VAL A 23 -10.13 -45.80 -29.42
C VAL A 23 -10.16 -44.27 -29.32
N THR A 24 -8.98 -43.64 -29.38
CA THR A 24 -8.85 -42.19 -29.53
C THR A 24 -9.15 -41.78 -30.97
N ILE A 25 -10.36 -41.25 -31.18
CA ILE A 25 -10.72 -40.50 -32.39
C ILE A 25 -9.67 -39.38 -32.59
N PRO A 26 -9.13 -39.17 -33.80
CA PRO A 26 -8.16 -38.11 -34.04
C PRO A 26 -8.82 -36.74 -33.85
N ALA A 27 -8.51 -36.09 -32.72
CA ALA A 27 -8.98 -34.74 -32.45
C ALA A 27 -8.55 -33.79 -33.58
N LEU A 28 -9.50 -33.02 -34.09
CA LEU A 28 -9.23 -31.98 -35.10
C LEU A 28 -8.15 -31.01 -34.57
N GLN A 29 -7.35 -30.45 -35.47
CA GLN A 29 -6.35 -29.44 -35.12
C GLN A 29 -7.02 -28.14 -34.67
N THR A 30 -7.42 -28.09 -33.40
CA THR A 30 -7.83 -26.85 -32.74
C THR A 30 -6.64 -25.89 -32.78
N ALA A 31 -6.83 -24.75 -33.45
CA ALA A 31 -5.81 -23.70 -33.46
C ALA A 31 -5.57 -23.21 -32.02
N ASN A 32 -4.32 -22.92 -31.67
CA ASN A 32 -3.90 -22.48 -30.33
C ASN A 32 -4.42 -21.06 -30.01
N TYR A 33 -5.73 -20.92 -29.80
CA TYR A 33 -6.31 -19.80 -29.09
C TYR A 33 -5.99 -19.95 -27.60
N ALA A 34 -5.33 -18.95 -27.00
CA ALA A 34 -5.15 -18.92 -25.56
C ALA A 34 -6.52 -18.88 -24.89
N THR A 35 -6.82 -19.84 -24.01
CA THR A 35 -8.17 -19.93 -23.43
C THR A 35 -8.48 -18.70 -22.58
N LEU A 36 -9.76 -18.32 -22.51
CA LEU A 36 -10.21 -17.16 -21.71
C LEU A 36 -9.71 -17.25 -20.25
N ARG A 37 -9.70 -18.47 -19.70
CA ARG A 37 -9.19 -18.81 -18.36
C ARG A 37 -7.68 -18.59 -18.21
N GLU A 38 -6.87 -18.91 -19.22
CA GLU A 38 -5.43 -18.58 -19.22
C GLU A 38 -5.20 -17.07 -19.24
N ILE A 39 -5.98 -16.34 -20.04
CA ILE A 39 -5.88 -14.88 -20.14
C ILE A 39 -6.28 -14.22 -18.81
N GLU A 40 -7.38 -14.64 -18.19
CA GLU A 40 -7.83 -14.18 -16.86
C GLU A 40 -6.78 -14.48 -15.78
N GLY A 41 -6.30 -15.73 -15.69
CA GLY A 41 -5.30 -16.15 -14.72
C GLY A 41 -3.99 -15.37 -14.88
N ARG A 42 -3.58 -15.09 -16.11
CA ARG A 42 -2.41 -14.24 -16.42
C ARG A 42 -2.65 -12.77 -16.07
N LEU A 43 -3.84 -12.23 -16.30
CA LEU A 43 -4.25 -10.89 -15.86
C LEU A 43 -4.15 -10.75 -14.35
N LYS A 44 -4.69 -11.73 -13.60
CA LYS A 44 -4.64 -11.79 -12.13
C LYS A 44 -3.21 -11.89 -11.61
N SER A 45 -2.36 -12.68 -12.28
CA SER A 45 -0.92 -12.75 -11.99
C SER A 45 -0.20 -11.41 -12.19
N ILE A 46 -0.42 -10.71 -13.30
CA ILE A 46 0.23 -9.41 -13.58
C ILE A 46 -0.25 -8.33 -12.59
N ARG A 47 -1.55 -8.28 -12.25
CA ARG A 47 -2.10 -7.40 -11.20
C ARG A 47 -1.46 -7.65 -9.83
N ASN A 48 -1.14 -8.89 -9.49
CA ASN A 48 -0.41 -9.21 -8.26
C ASN A 48 1.07 -8.81 -8.32
N ILE A 49 1.73 -8.96 -9.48
CA ILE A 49 3.10 -8.47 -9.69
C ILE A 49 3.17 -6.94 -9.55
N GLU A 50 2.23 -6.19 -10.14
CA GLU A 50 2.16 -4.72 -10.01
C GLU A 50 2.04 -4.29 -8.54
N LYS A 51 1.16 -4.93 -7.77
CA LYS A 51 1.02 -4.67 -6.32
C LYS A 51 2.34 -4.91 -5.58
N ILE A 52 3.05 -6.01 -5.87
CA ILE A 52 4.34 -6.33 -5.25
C ILE A 52 5.41 -5.29 -5.61
N THR A 53 5.55 -4.94 -6.90
CA THR A 53 6.55 -3.94 -7.32
C THR A 53 6.25 -2.55 -6.79
N LYS A 54 4.96 -2.18 -6.66
CA LYS A 54 4.53 -0.91 -6.06
C LYS A 54 4.86 -0.84 -4.58
N THR A 55 4.64 -1.91 -3.81
CA THR A 55 5.10 -2.00 -2.41
C THR A 55 6.62 -1.98 -2.30
N MET A 56 7.34 -2.72 -3.15
CA MET A 56 8.81 -2.74 -3.15
C MET A 56 9.42 -1.39 -3.55
N LYS A 57 8.77 -0.60 -4.42
CA LYS A 57 9.15 0.80 -4.70
C LYS A 57 9.08 1.65 -3.42
N ILE A 58 8.02 1.52 -2.63
CA ILE A 58 7.84 2.28 -1.38
C ILE A 58 8.90 1.88 -0.34
N VAL A 59 9.10 0.56 -0.13
CA VAL A 59 10.12 0.04 0.81
C VAL A 59 11.55 0.42 0.39
N ALA A 60 11.85 0.42 -0.91
CA ALA A 60 13.13 0.91 -1.41
C ALA A 60 13.28 2.43 -1.21
N SER A 61 12.20 3.21 -1.32
CA SER A 61 12.23 4.65 -1.09
C SER A 61 12.45 5.02 0.38
N THR A 62 11.90 4.27 1.34
CA THR A 62 12.15 4.52 2.77
C THR A 62 13.53 4.07 3.21
N LYS A 63 14.03 2.92 2.71
CA LYS A 63 15.44 2.50 2.92
C LYS A 63 16.43 3.46 2.25
N LEU A 64 16.11 4.05 1.10
CA LEU A 64 16.96 5.02 0.41
C LEU A 64 17.25 6.26 1.29
N THR A 65 16.24 6.85 1.93
CA THR A 65 16.45 8.03 2.78
C THR A 65 17.42 7.75 3.94
N ARG A 66 17.35 6.56 4.57
CA ARG A 66 18.30 6.16 5.62
C ARG A 66 19.70 5.89 5.04
N ALA A 67 19.79 5.25 3.89
CA ALA A 67 21.07 4.98 3.22
C ALA A 67 21.76 6.27 2.74
N GLN A 68 21.00 7.30 2.32
CA GLN A 68 21.56 8.58 1.88
C GLN A 68 22.16 9.40 3.03
N ARG A 69 21.61 9.32 4.25
CA ARG A 69 22.22 9.97 5.44
C ARG A 69 23.58 9.36 5.77
N ALA A 70 23.61 8.03 5.95
CA ALA A 70 24.84 7.28 6.18
C ALA A 70 25.87 7.42 5.04
N MET A 71 25.42 7.53 3.79
CA MET A 71 26.29 7.87 2.65
C MET A 71 26.96 9.24 2.85
N THR A 72 26.20 10.30 3.15
CA THR A 72 26.76 11.63 3.39
C THR A 72 27.74 11.63 4.56
N GLU A 73 27.38 11.00 5.68
CA GLU A 73 28.23 10.83 6.86
C GLU A 73 29.55 10.11 6.50
N SER A 74 29.46 8.92 5.87
CA SER A 74 30.64 8.14 5.45
C SER A 74 31.50 8.85 4.42
N ARG A 75 30.91 9.67 3.54
CA ARG A 75 31.64 10.42 2.52
C ARG A 75 32.48 11.53 3.15
N SER A 76 32.03 12.18 4.22
CA SER A 76 32.88 13.13 4.98
C SER A 76 34.08 12.44 5.63
N TYR A 77 33.89 11.27 6.26
CA TYR A 77 35.02 10.50 6.83
C TYR A 77 35.99 10.02 5.74
N GLY A 78 35.47 9.57 4.59
CA GLY A 78 36.27 9.17 3.44
C GLY A 78 37.07 10.32 2.83
N SER A 79 36.44 11.49 2.61
CA SER A 79 37.12 12.64 2.01
C SER A 79 38.23 13.19 2.89
N THR A 80 37.99 13.36 4.19
CA THR A 80 39.00 13.92 5.12
C THR A 80 40.16 12.96 5.36
N SER A 81 39.93 11.64 5.24
CA SER A 81 41.01 10.66 5.26
C SER A 81 41.82 10.64 3.96
N ASN A 82 41.21 11.00 2.83
CA ASN A 82 41.91 11.10 1.55
C ASN A 82 42.76 12.37 1.43
N THR A 83 42.32 13.52 1.98
CA THR A 83 43.08 14.78 1.88
C THR A 83 44.48 14.67 2.49
N VAL A 84 44.66 13.89 3.57
CA VAL A 84 45.99 13.62 4.15
C VAL A 84 46.91 12.94 3.13
N PHE A 85 46.41 11.94 2.40
CA PHE A 85 47.22 11.24 1.39
C PHE A 85 47.45 12.07 0.13
N GLU A 86 46.51 12.95 -0.23
CA GLU A 86 46.62 13.92 -1.34
C GLU A 86 47.66 15.00 -1.01
N GLU A 87 47.65 15.57 0.20
CA GLU A 87 48.62 16.57 0.69
C GLU A 87 50.02 15.99 0.91
N ALA A 88 50.13 14.71 1.30
CA ALA A 88 51.41 13.99 1.36
C ALA A 88 51.97 13.60 -0.03
N GLU A 89 51.21 13.81 -1.12
CA GLU A 89 51.50 13.33 -2.48
C GLU A 89 51.70 11.80 -2.60
N THR A 90 50.98 11.03 -1.78
CA THR A 90 51.09 9.57 -1.68
C THR A 90 50.76 8.90 -3.02
N LYS A 91 51.65 8.02 -3.50
CA LYS A 91 51.51 7.32 -4.78
C LYS A 91 51.70 5.80 -4.57
N PRO A 92 50.95 4.94 -5.27
CA PRO A 92 51.10 3.49 -5.12
C PRO A 92 52.47 3.04 -5.64
N VAL A 93 53.19 2.24 -4.83
CA VAL A 93 54.52 1.73 -5.19
C VAL A 93 54.38 0.50 -6.09
N GLU A 94 54.65 0.66 -7.39
CA GLU A 94 54.64 -0.44 -8.34
C GLU A 94 55.90 -1.32 -8.18
N SER A 95 55.83 -2.24 -7.22
CA SER A 95 56.83 -3.30 -7.02
C SER A 95 56.64 -4.41 -8.05
N GLU A 96 57.62 -4.63 -8.94
CA GLU A 96 57.56 -5.61 -10.05
C GLU A 96 57.20 -7.07 -9.62
N ASN A 97 57.39 -7.41 -8.34
CA ASN A 97 57.16 -8.75 -7.79
C ASN A 97 55.93 -8.87 -6.85
N LYS A 98 55.19 -7.79 -6.55
CA LYS A 98 54.03 -7.83 -5.61
C LYS A 98 52.69 -7.69 -6.34
N LYS A 99 51.74 -8.58 -6.04
CA LYS A 99 50.39 -8.59 -6.63
C LYS A 99 49.56 -7.37 -6.23
N THR A 100 48.54 -7.03 -7.03
CA THR A 100 47.52 -6.04 -6.65
C THR A 100 46.25 -6.72 -6.14
N LEU A 101 45.67 -6.19 -5.05
CA LEU A 101 44.41 -6.66 -4.48
C LEU A 101 43.25 -5.79 -4.98
N LEU A 102 42.28 -6.39 -5.66
CA LEU A 102 41.08 -5.70 -6.17
C LEU A 102 39.84 -6.11 -5.36
N VAL A 103 39.43 -5.22 -4.45
CA VAL A 103 38.23 -5.41 -3.62
C VAL A 103 37.00 -4.93 -4.39
N VAL A 104 35.95 -5.75 -4.46
CA VAL A 104 34.73 -5.43 -5.22
C VAL A 104 33.53 -5.29 -4.27
N CYS A 105 33.16 -4.04 -3.99
CA CYS A 105 32.11 -3.67 -3.03
C CYS A 105 30.70 -3.81 -3.63
N SER A 106 29.96 -4.82 -3.18
CA SER A 106 28.61 -5.15 -3.67
C SER A 106 27.74 -5.77 -2.56
N SER A 107 26.62 -6.40 -2.93
CA SER A 107 25.68 -6.99 -1.96
C SER A 107 25.02 -8.28 -2.45
N ASP A 108 24.26 -8.91 -1.57
CA ASP A 108 23.57 -10.19 -1.82
C ASP A 108 22.23 -10.05 -2.56
N LYS A 109 21.60 -8.86 -2.48
CA LYS A 109 20.20 -8.64 -2.87
C LYS A 109 20.07 -8.14 -4.31
N GLY A 110 19.38 -8.92 -5.15
CA GLY A 110 19.10 -8.55 -6.53
C GLY A 110 17.97 -7.50 -6.68
N LEU A 111 17.38 -7.47 -7.89
CA LEU A 111 16.29 -6.56 -8.28
C LEU A 111 16.63 -5.05 -8.20
N CYS A 112 17.91 -4.70 -8.12
CA CYS A 112 18.47 -3.35 -8.14
C CYS A 112 18.83 -2.83 -9.54
N GLY A 113 18.26 -3.41 -10.60
CA GLY A 113 18.59 -3.04 -11.98
C GLY A 113 20.04 -3.39 -12.37
N GLY A 114 20.80 -2.39 -12.82
CA GLY A 114 22.12 -2.58 -13.44
C GLY A 114 23.28 -2.85 -12.48
N ILE A 115 23.23 -2.34 -11.24
CA ILE A 115 24.32 -2.23 -10.24
C ILE A 115 25.42 -3.30 -10.38
N HIS A 116 25.18 -4.55 -9.96
CA HIS A 116 26.22 -5.58 -9.96
C HIS A 116 26.81 -5.84 -11.35
N SER A 117 25.98 -5.82 -12.40
CA SER A 117 26.44 -6.02 -13.78
C SER A 117 27.22 -4.83 -14.33
N GLY A 118 26.98 -3.61 -13.81
CA GLY A 118 27.81 -2.45 -14.10
C GLY A 118 29.18 -2.63 -13.45
N LEU A 119 29.19 -2.88 -12.15
CA LEU A 119 30.38 -3.10 -11.33
C LEU A 119 31.30 -4.19 -11.90
N THR A 120 30.80 -5.41 -12.15
CA THR A 120 31.61 -6.53 -12.67
C THR A 120 32.00 -6.40 -14.15
N ARG A 121 31.43 -5.42 -14.88
CA ARG A 121 31.98 -4.96 -16.16
C ARG A 121 33.07 -3.89 -15.95
N GLY A 122 32.98 -3.07 -14.93
CA GLY A 122 34.05 -2.17 -14.47
C GLY A 122 35.29 -2.96 -14.03
N THR A 123 35.13 -3.92 -13.11
CA THR A 123 36.20 -4.82 -12.63
C THR A 123 36.97 -5.45 -13.79
N ARG A 124 36.27 -6.11 -14.72
CA ARG A 124 36.95 -6.75 -15.86
C ARG A 124 37.58 -5.74 -16.81
N ARG A 125 36.92 -4.62 -17.12
CA ARG A 125 37.52 -3.54 -17.92
C ARG A 125 38.77 -2.91 -17.29
N LEU A 126 38.98 -3.03 -15.98
CA LEU A 126 40.22 -2.65 -15.33
C LEU A 126 41.30 -3.69 -15.62
N MET A 127 41.02 -4.96 -15.33
CA MET A 127 41.93 -6.10 -15.59
C MET A 127 42.29 -6.25 -17.07
N ASP A 128 41.35 -5.96 -17.99
CA ASP A 128 41.54 -5.96 -19.44
C ASP A 128 42.42 -4.77 -19.93
N LYS A 129 42.48 -3.66 -19.16
CA LYS A 129 43.21 -2.42 -19.52
C LYS A 129 44.62 -2.39 -18.96
N THR A 130 44.76 -2.82 -17.71
CA THR A 130 46.02 -2.86 -16.97
C THR A 130 46.30 -4.33 -16.69
N PRO A 131 46.85 -5.09 -17.66
CA PRO A 131 47.10 -6.51 -17.47
C PRO A 131 48.19 -6.72 -16.41
N GLY A 132 47.82 -7.32 -15.28
CA GLY A 132 48.70 -7.58 -14.14
C GLY A 132 48.18 -8.74 -13.29
N ASP A 133 48.98 -9.16 -12.30
CA ASP A 133 48.62 -10.26 -11.42
C ASP A 133 47.70 -9.78 -10.28
N TYR A 134 46.40 -10.00 -10.47
CA TYR A 134 45.34 -9.57 -9.56
C TYR A 134 44.80 -10.71 -8.71
N ASN A 135 44.73 -10.48 -7.39
CA ASN A 135 43.86 -11.24 -6.51
C ASN A 135 42.56 -10.44 -6.27
N LEU A 136 41.42 -11.11 -6.23
CA LEU A 136 40.09 -10.52 -6.06
C LEU A 136 39.52 -10.84 -4.67
N VAL A 137 39.00 -9.80 -3.99
CA VAL A 137 38.18 -9.95 -2.79
C VAL A 137 36.78 -9.47 -3.12
N VAL A 138 35.77 -10.35 -3.01
CA VAL A 138 34.42 -10.01 -3.48
C VAL A 138 33.44 -9.91 -2.32
N ILE A 139 32.95 -8.70 -2.08
CA ILE A 139 31.95 -8.41 -1.06
C ILE A 139 30.56 -8.46 -1.73
N GLY A 140 29.70 -9.36 -1.25
CA GLY A 140 28.34 -9.54 -1.74
C GLY A 140 28.20 -10.63 -2.81
N GLU A 141 27.31 -11.58 -2.55
CA GLU A 141 27.16 -12.83 -3.31
C GLU A 141 26.77 -12.61 -4.79
N LYS A 142 26.16 -11.46 -5.15
CA LYS A 142 25.74 -11.20 -6.55
C LYS A 142 26.89 -10.87 -7.49
N SER A 143 27.93 -10.19 -7.02
CA SER A 143 29.12 -9.93 -7.84
C SER A 143 30.03 -11.15 -7.88
N LYS A 144 30.14 -11.89 -6.77
CA LYS A 144 30.82 -13.19 -6.68
C LYS A 144 30.26 -14.20 -7.66
N ALA A 145 28.93 -14.37 -7.73
CA ALA A 145 28.25 -15.27 -8.66
C ALA A 145 28.39 -14.88 -10.16
N GLN A 146 28.93 -13.69 -10.47
CA GLN A 146 29.28 -13.25 -11.82
C GLN A 146 30.78 -13.40 -12.09
N LEU A 147 31.64 -12.91 -11.19
CA LEU A 147 33.10 -12.97 -11.34
C LEU A 147 33.64 -14.41 -11.28
N SER A 148 33.06 -15.29 -10.47
CA SER A 148 33.39 -16.73 -10.44
C SER A 148 33.14 -17.48 -11.77
N ARG A 149 32.52 -16.84 -12.77
CA ARG A 149 32.31 -17.41 -14.12
C ARG A 149 33.37 -17.00 -15.14
N SER A 150 34.13 -15.93 -14.86
CA SER A 150 35.19 -15.40 -15.73
C SER A 150 36.57 -15.47 -15.09
N ASN A 151 36.63 -15.27 -13.77
CA ASN A 151 37.82 -15.09 -12.94
C ASN A 151 37.77 -16.02 -11.71
N PRO A 152 37.47 -17.34 -11.83
CA PRO A 152 37.33 -18.23 -10.67
C PRO A 152 38.63 -18.50 -9.91
N LYS A 153 39.79 -18.41 -10.58
CA LYS A 153 41.12 -18.65 -9.98
C LYS A 153 41.59 -17.46 -9.15
N ASP A 154 41.10 -16.28 -9.49
CA ASP A 154 41.60 -15.00 -9.02
C ASP A 154 40.93 -14.59 -7.70
N ILE A 155 39.77 -15.18 -7.37
CA ILE A 155 39.02 -14.91 -6.13
C ILE A 155 39.67 -15.63 -4.95
N VAL A 156 40.31 -14.86 -4.06
CA VAL A 156 40.97 -15.36 -2.84
C VAL A 156 40.01 -15.38 -1.65
N LEU A 157 39.19 -14.34 -1.51
CA LEU A 157 38.28 -14.18 -0.37
C LEU A 157 36.91 -13.64 -0.80
N SER A 158 35.84 -14.01 -0.08
CA SER A 158 34.51 -13.47 -0.36
C SER A 158 33.65 -13.34 0.88
N PHE A 159 32.95 -12.20 1.01
CA PHE A 159 32.08 -11.89 2.12
C PHE A 159 30.60 -11.93 1.70
N ALA A 160 29.73 -12.41 2.59
CA ALA A 160 28.29 -12.52 2.39
C ALA A 160 27.54 -12.02 3.64
N GLY A 161 26.25 -11.71 3.49
CA GLY A 161 25.42 -11.04 4.50
C GLY A 161 25.19 -9.55 4.22
N ILE A 162 25.97 -8.97 3.31
CA ILE A 162 26.08 -7.52 3.06
C ILE A 162 24.90 -6.97 2.25
N GLY A 163 24.47 -5.75 2.61
CA GLY A 163 23.35 -5.04 1.99
C GLY A 163 21.96 -5.48 2.46
N LYS A 164 21.87 -6.20 3.59
CA LYS A 164 20.58 -6.42 4.26
C LYS A 164 19.97 -5.09 4.73
N ASP A 165 20.80 -4.36 5.46
CA ASP A 165 20.58 -3.05 6.06
C ASP A 165 21.80 -2.15 5.77
N VAL A 166 21.88 -0.97 6.40
CA VAL A 166 22.93 0.01 6.15
C VAL A 166 24.25 -0.48 6.78
N PRO A 167 25.37 -0.54 6.04
CA PRO A 167 26.68 -0.92 6.60
C PRO A 167 27.13 0.03 7.72
N THR A 168 27.80 -0.52 8.71
CA THR A 168 28.44 0.21 9.82
C THR A 168 29.96 0.20 9.68
N PHE A 169 30.67 1.03 10.45
CA PHE A 169 32.14 0.96 10.51
C PHE A 169 32.64 -0.40 11.02
N SER A 170 31.92 -1.03 11.97
CA SER A 170 32.26 -2.37 12.47
C SER A 170 32.16 -3.46 11.39
N ASP A 171 31.18 -3.37 10.47
CA ASP A 171 31.11 -4.27 9.31
C ASP A 171 32.33 -4.08 8.37
N ALA A 172 32.82 -2.85 8.22
CA ALA A 172 33.97 -2.53 7.37
C ALA A 172 35.30 -2.91 8.02
N GLN A 173 35.46 -2.68 9.32
CA GLN A 173 36.60 -3.14 10.12
C GLN A 173 36.73 -4.67 10.06
N ALA A 174 35.67 -5.41 10.35
CA ALA A 174 35.69 -6.88 10.29
C ALA A 174 35.98 -7.44 8.88
N ILE A 175 35.80 -6.64 7.81
CA ILE A 175 36.25 -6.95 6.45
C ILE A 175 37.74 -6.60 6.26
N ALA A 176 38.19 -5.45 6.79
CA ALA A 176 39.58 -5.02 6.77
C ALA A 176 40.50 -6.00 7.52
N ASP A 177 40.16 -6.39 8.74
CA ASP A 177 40.92 -7.35 9.57
C ASP A 177 41.17 -8.67 8.79
N GLN A 178 40.12 -9.16 8.13
CA GLN A 178 40.17 -10.39 7.33
C GLN A 178 40.89 -10.23 5.97
N ILE A 179 41.12 -8.99 5.52
CA ILE A 179 41.99 -8.67 4.38
C ILE A 179 43.46 -8.55 4.84
N SER A 180 43.73 -7.94 6.00
CA SER A 180 45.09 -7.88 6.59
C SER A 180 45.64 -9.26 6.93
N LEU A 181 44.79 -10.22 7.30
CA LEU A 181 45.17 -11.62 7.57
C LEU A 181 45.46 -12.47 6.31
N LEU A 182 45.48 -11.88 5.10
CA LEU A 182 45.81 -12.64 3.88
C LEU A 182 47.32 -12.97 3.81
N PRO A 183 47.71 -14.22 3.50
CA PRO A 183 49.12 -14.68 3.53
C PRO A 183 49.91 -14.27 2.27
N THR A 184 49.55 -13.15 1.63
CA THR A 184 50.18 -12.65 0.41
C THR A 184 50.29 -11.15 0.56
N ASP A 185 51.51 -10.62 0.49
CA ASP A 185 51.72 -9.18 0.53
C ASP A 185 51.36 -8.53 -0.82
N TYR A 186 50.77 -7.34 -0.77
CA TYR A 186 50.16 -6.66 -1.92
C TYR A 186 50.73 -5.26 -2.10
N SER A 187 51.14 -4.93 -3.33
CA SER A 187 51.69 -3.61 -3.68
C SER A 187 50.67 -2.47 -3.56
N SER A 188 49.42 -2.75 -3.94
CA SER A 188 48.30 -1.81 -3.79
C SER A 188 46.98 -2.53 -3.56
N ILE A 189 46.09 -1.88 -2.81
CA ILE A 189 44.71 -2.31 -2.61
C ILE A 189 43.81 -1.31 -3.35
N LYS A 190 43.00 -1.80 -4.29
CA LYS A 190 42.09 -0.97 -5.10
C LYS A 190 40.65 -1.39 -4.83
N ILE A 191 39.83 -0.48 -4.31
CA ILE A 191 38.46 -0.72 -3.85
C ILE A 191 37.48 -0.23 -4.91
N MET A 192 36.94 -1.15 -5.69
CA MET A 192 35.98 -0.92 -6.77
C MET A 192 34.54 -0.94 -6.24
N TYR A 193 33.85 0.20 -6.29
CA TYR A 193 32.49 0.40 -5.76
C TYR A 193 31.59 1.15 -6.74
N ASN A 194 30.32 1.38 -6.38
CA ASN A 194 29.41 2.23 -7.16
C ASN A 194 29.30 3.61 -6.51
N LYS A 195 29.77 4.65 -7.21
CA LYS A 195 29.73 6.05 -6.78
C LYS A 195 28.37 6.67 -7.09
N PHE A 196 27.83 7.42 -6.14
CA PHE A 196 26.52 8.06 -6.23
C PHE A 196 26.64 9.45 -6.87
N LEU A 197 26.25 9.55 -8.14
CA LEU A 197 26.18 10.82 -8.88
C LEU A 197 24.82 11.51 -8.66
N ASN A 198 23.72 10.79 -8.86
CA ASN A 198 22.37 11.25 -8.55
C ASN A 198 21.40 10.06 -8.40
N ALA A 199 20.14 10.34 -8.09
CA ALA A 199 19.13 9.31 -7.85
C ALA A 199 18.84 8.37 -9.05
N GLN A 200 19.27 8.70 -10.28
CA GLN A 200 19.08 7.87 -11.48
C GLN A 200 20.37 7.23 -11.99
N SER A 201 21.54 7.87 -11.83
CA SER A 201 22.82 7.42 -12.36
C SER A 201 23.90 7.23 -11.30
N TYR A 202 24.67 6.17 -11.48
CA TYR A 202 25.82 5.75 -10.68
C TYR A 202 26.90 5.24 -11.64
N GLU A 203 28.16 5.32 -11.22
CA GLU A 203 29.31 4.85 -11.99
C GLU A 203 30.16 3.89 -11.16
N ALA A 204 30.95 3.04 -11.82
CA ALA A 204 31.89 2.15 -11.14
C ALA A 204 33.23 2.88 -11.00
N THR A 205 33.62 3.17 -9.76
CA THR A 205 34.79 3.99 -9.41
C THR A 205 35.70 3.22 -8.46
N ILE A 206 36.97 3.62 -8.40
CA ILE A 206 38.00 3.05 -7.52
C ILE A 206 38.36 4.09 -6.46
N VAL A 207 38.49 3.66 -5.21
CA VAL A 207 39.30 4.32 -4.18
C VAL A 207 40.53 3.44 -3.94
N GLU A 208 41.70 4.02 -3.79
CA GLU A 208 42.94 3.28 -3.51
C GLU A 208 43.25 3.34 -2.02
N ALA A 209 43.75 2.23 -1.47
CA ALA A 209 44.28 2.16 -0.11
C ALA A 209 45.77 1.78 -0.22
N TYR A 210 46.62 2.64 0.33
CA TYR A 210 48.07 2.58 0.16
C TYR A 210 48.71 1.55 1.10
N SER A 211 49.86 1.02 0.68
CA SER A 211 50.73 0.22 1.55
C SER A 211 51.54 1.15 2.48
N GLU A 212 52.03 0.59 3.57
CA GLU A 212 52.92 1.26 4.53
C GLU A 212 54.16 1.84 3.85
N GLU A 213 54.78 1.04 2.98
CA GLU A 213 55.89 1.41 2.10
C GLU A 213 55.57 2.63 1.23
N ALA A 214 54.33 2.74 0.73
CA ALA A 214 53.88 3.84 -0.11
C ALA A 214 53.58 5.13 0.69
N ILE A 215 53.14 5.00 1.95
CA ILE A 215 52.94 6.14 2.85
C ILE A 215 54.31 6.67 3.33
N ALA A 216 55.23 5.78 3.72
CA ALA A 216 56.60 6.15 4.10
C ALA A 216 57.39 6.77 2.93
N ALA A 217 57.22 6.26 1.70
CA ALA A 217 57.84 6.82 0.50
C ALA A 217 57.12 8.06 -0.09
N SER A 218 56.15 8.65 0.63
CA SER A 218 55.40 9.81 0.12
C SER A 218 56.26 11.08 0.10
N PRO A 219 56.28 11.88 -1.01
CA PRO A 219 57.22 12.98 -1.18
C PRO A 219 57.11 14.11 -0.15
N ASN A 220 55.92 14.31 0.43
CA ASN A 220 55.64 15.37 1.40
C ASN A 220 55.32 14.81 2.80
N SER A 221 55.73 13.58 3.09
CA SER A 221 55.67 12.95 4.43
C SER A 221 56.23 13.84 5.54
N ALA A 222 57.38 14.47 5.30
CA ALA A 222 58.09 15.32 6.26
C ALA A 222 57.36 16.64 6.64
N ALA A 223 56.19 16.93 6.04
CA ALA A 223 55.30 18.01 6.51
C ALA A 223 54.42 17.59 7.71
N PHE A 224 54.41 16.30 8.08
CA PHE A 224 53.62 15.75 9.16
C PHE A 224 54.53 15.15 10.24
N GLU A 225 54.22 15.41 11.52
CA GLU A 225 54.88 14.75 12.65
C GLU A 225 54.32 13.33 12.81
N VAL A 226 55.01 12.33 12.25
CA VAL A 226 54.57 10.92 12.25
C VAL A 226 55.72 10.00 12.66
N ASP A 227 55.56 9.31 13.79
CA ASP A 227 56.45 8.22 14.20
C ASP A 227 56.23 6.97 13.34
N GLU A 228 57.29 6.22 13.01
CA GLU A 228 57.19 5.02 12.16
C GLU A 228 56.21 3.97 12.73
N GLU A 229 56.14 3.81 14.06
CA GLU A 229 55.21 2.89 14.75
C GLU A 229 53.72 3.24 14.53
N VAL A 230 53.40 4.46 14.10
CA VAL A 230 52.02 4.92 13.86
C VAL A 230 51.56 4.62 12.43
N LEU A 231 52.48 4.41 11.47
CA LEU A 231 52.16 4.18 10.06
C LEU A 231 51.31 2.91 9.83
N ALA A 232 51.60 1.83 10.56
CA ALA A 232 50.80 0.60 10.52
C ALA A 232 49.34 0.84 10.97
N ASN A 233 49.15 1.57 12.07
CA ASN A 233 47.83 1.93 12.60
C ASN A 233 47.04 2.81 11.60
N LEU A 234 47.72 3.79 10.98
CA LEU A 234 47.14 4.66 9.96
C LEU A 234 46.70 3.88 8.71
N ARG A 235 47.51 2.91 8.26
CA ARG A 235 47.21 2.01 7.13
C ARG A 235 45.97 1.17 7.39
N GLU A 236 45.86 0.53 8.55
CA GLU A 236 44.69 -0.30 8.90
C GLU A 236 43.42 0.54 9.03
N TYR A 237 43.50 1.71 9.69
CA TYR A 237 42.40 2.65 9.80
C TYR A 237 41.94 3.17 8.43
N ALA A 238 42.87 3.56 7.55
CA ALA A 238 42.57 4.04 6.21
C ALA A 238 41.88 2.97 5.35
N LEU A 239 42.32 1.70 5.44
CA LEU A 239 41.68 0.58 4.77
C LEU A 239 40.23 0.38 5.27
N ALA A 240 40.01 0.36 6.58
CA ALA A 240 38.68 0.22 7.17
C ALA A 240 37.74 1.39 6.79
N ASN A 241 38.24 2.62 6.81
CA ASN A 241 37.47 3.82 6.44
C ASN A 241 37.13 3.88 4.94
N ALA A 242 38.09 3.56 4.06
CA ALA A 242 37.86 3.49 2.62
C ALA A 242 36.84 2.39 2.26
N LEU A 243 36.89 1.24 2.95
CA LEU A 243 35.86 0.19 2.85
C LEU A 243 34.50 0.67 3.36
N PHE A 244 34.43 1.38 4.50
CA PHE A 244 33.19 1.91 5.05
C PHE A 244 32.50 2.88 4.09
N TRP A 245 33.22 3.86 3.55
CA TRP A 245 32.71 4.79 2.53
C TRP A 245 32.24 4.05 1.27
N ALA A 246 33.06 3.13 0.73
CA ALA A 246 32.73 2.35 -0.46
C ALA A 246 31.45 1.50 -0.28
N LEU A 247 31.23 0.94 0.92
CA LEU A 247 30.07 0.12 1.25
C LEU A 247 28.80 0.95 1.49
N ALA A 248 28.90 2.05 2.23
CA ALA A 248 27.77 2.94 2.51
C ALA A 248 27.26 3.65 1.24
N GLU A 249 28.16 4.21 0.43
CA GLU A 249 27.80 4.85 -0.84
C GLU A 249 27.31 3.83 -1.89
N GLY A 250 27.94 2.65 -1.94
CA GLY A 250 27.47 1.52 -2.75
C GLY A 250 26.05 1.06 -2.37
N HIS A 251 25.71 1.07 -1.07
CA HIS A 251 24.37 0.73 -0.59
C HIS A 251 23.32 1.79 -0.98
N ALA A 252 23.66 3.09 -0.90
CA ALA A 252 22.77 4.16 -1.35
C ALA A 252 22.49 4.06 -2.87
N CYS A 253 23.51 3.79 -3.68
CA CYS A 253 23.35 3.48 -5.11
C CYS A 253 22.40 2.30 -5.34
N GLU A 254 22.58 1.20 -4.59
CA GLU A 254 21.76 0.00 -4.69
C GLU A 254 20.27 0.26 -4.39
N GLN A 255 19.97 0.98 -3.31
CA GLN A 255 18.57 1.29 -2.96
C GLN A 255 17.93 2.24 -3.99
N SER A 256 18.66 3.21 -4.52
CA SER A 256 18.12 4.13 -5.53
C SER A 256 17.84 3.41 -6.85
N ALA A 257 18.79 2.58 -7.31
CA ALA A 257 18.62 1.77 -8.51
C ALA A 257 17.49 0.73 -8.34
N ARG A 258 17.33 0.13 -7.15
CA ARG A 258 16.17 -0.72 -6.80
C ARG A 258 14.85 0.03 -6.85
N ARG A 259 14.76 1.22 -6.25
CA ARG A 259 13.54 2.06 -6.29
C ARG A 259 13.11 2.34 -7.73
N ASN A 260 14.07 2.71 -8.59
CA ASN A 260 13.80 3.01 -10.00
C ASN A 260 13.47 1.76 -10.82
N ALA A 261 14.13 0.62 -10.55
CA ALA A 261 13.80 -0.67 -11.17
C ALA A 261 12.37 -1.12 -10.81
N MET A 262 11.93 -0.94 -9.56
CA MET A 262 10.58 -1.27 -9.11
C MET A 262 9.52 -0.30 -9.67
N ASP A 263 9.85 0.98 -9.83
CA ASP A 263 8.97 1.95 -10.51
C ASP A 263 8.75 1.58 -11.99
N ASN A 264 9.83 1.30 -12.72
CA ASN A 264 9.76 0.86 -14.11
C ASN A 264 9.03 -0.49 -14.27
N ALA A 265 9.26 -1.44 -13.34
CA ALA A 265 8.53 -2.70 -13.32
C ALA A 265 7.02 -2.51 -13.08
N SER A 266 6.63 -1.59 -12.19
CA SER A 266 5.23 -1.25 -11.93
C SER A 266 4.55 -0.61 -13.14
N LYS A 267 5.22 0.34 -13.80
CA LYS A 267 4.75 0.97 -15.06
C LYS A 267 4.55 -0.08 -16.16
N ASN A 268 5.55 -0.93 -16.39
CA ASN A 268 5.49 -2.02 -17.36
C ASN A 268 4.36 -3.03 -17.05
N ALA A 269 4.10 -3.32 -15.77
CA ALA A 269 3.00 -4.17 -15.35
C ALA A 269 1.63 -3.52 -15.63
N GLY A 270 1.46 -2.22 -15.37
CA GLY A 270 0.26 -1.46 -15.75
C GLY A 270 -0.01 -1.48 -17.25
N ASP A 271 1.01 -1.20 -18.07
CA ASP A 271 0.97 -1.34 -19.53
C ASP A 271 0.53 -2.73 -19.99
N MET A 272 1.04 -3.78 -19.33
CA MET A 272 0.64 -5.16 -19.61
C MET A 272 -0.80 -5.43 -19.18
N ILE A 273 -1.27 -4.93 -18.03
CA ILE A 273 -2.66 -5.09 -17.56
C ILE A 273 -3.62 -4.51 -18.59
N THR A 274 -3.39 -3.29 -19.06
CA THR A 274 -4.22 -2.66 -20.11
C THR A 274 -4.27 -3.51 -21.39
N ARG A 275 -3.13 -4.00 -21.87
CA ARG A 275 -3.06 -4.84 -23.08
C ARG A 275 -3.74 -6.20 -22.89
N PHE A 276 -3.55 -6.86 -21.76
CA PHE A 276 -4.20 -8.14 -21.45
C PHE A 276 -5.70 -7.99 -21.16
N GLN A 277 -6.16 -6.85 -20.65
CA GLN A 277 -7.58 -6.57 -20.43
C GLN A 277 -8.32 -6.30 -21.76
N ILE A 278 -7.70 -5.59 -22.71
CA ILE A 278 -8.22 -5.47 -24.09
C ILE A 278 -8.28 -6.85 -24.76
N LEU A 279 -7.24 -7.67 -24.61
CA LEU A 279 -7.20 -9.04 -25.15
C LEU A 279 -8.28 -9.94 -24.52
N PHE A 280 -8.48 -9.85 -23.20
CA PHE A 280 -9.51 -10.58 -22.47
C PHE A 280 -10.90 -10.22 -23.00
N ASN A 281 -11.25 -8.93 -23.05
CA ASN A 281 -12.56 -8.46 -23.51
C ASN A 281 -12.86 -8.94 -24.94
N ARG A 282 -11.88 -8.84 -25.86
CA ARG A 282 -12.02 -9.29 -27.24
C ARG A 282 -12.16 -10.82 -27.35
N THR A 283 -11.48 -11.57 -26.50
CA THR A 283 -11.59 -13.04 -26.46
C THR A 283 -12.93 -13.47 -25.86
N ARG A 284 -13.40 -12.78 -24.81
CA ARG A 284 -14.73 -12.97 -24.20
C ARG A 284 -15.85 -12.76 -25.22
N GLN A 285 -15.78 -11.68 -26.00
CA GLN A 285 -16.72 -11.43 -27.09
C GLN A 285 -16.69 -12.55 -28.14
N ALA A 286 -15.51 -12.96 -28.61
CA ALA A 286 -15.38 -14.03 -29.61
C ALA A 286 -15.93 -15.39 -29.12
N VAL A 287 -15.71 -15.74 -27.85
CA VAL A 287 -16.27 -16.97 -27.24
C VAL A 287 -17.80 -16.89 -27.22
N ILE A 288 -18.37 -15.80 -26.69
CA ILE A 288 -19.84 -15.62 -26.62
C ILE A 288 -20.48 -15.62 -28.02
N THR A 289 -19.84 -15.01 -29.03
CA THR A 289 -20.34 -15.03 -30.42
C THR A 289 -20.31 -16.44 -31.01
N ASN A 290 -19.26 -17.22 -30.77
CA ASN A 290 -19.19 -18.61 -31.25
C ASN A 290 -20.25 -19.48 -30.57
N GLU A 291 -20.36 -19.41 -29.23
CA GLU A 291 -21.39 -20.14 -28.47
C GLU A 291 -22.81 -19.80 -28.93
N LEU A 292 -23.09 -18.52 -29.23
CA LEU A 292 -24.38 -18.09 -29.78
C LEU A 292 -24.63 -18.65 -31.19
N VAL A 293 -23.60 -18.67 -32.06
CA VAL A 293 -23.70 -19.26 -33.42
C VAL A 293 -23.94 -20.76 -33.35
N ASP A 294 -23.26 -21.49 -32.46
CA ASP A 294 -23.48 -22.92 -32.26
C ASP A 294 -24.90 -23.21 -31.75
N ILE A 295 -25.42 -22.39 -30.81
CA ILE A 295 -26.81 -22.49 -30.32
C ILE A 295 -27.82 -22.24 -31.44
N ILE A 296 -27.65 -21.18 -32.25
CA ILE A 296 -28.56 -20.86 -33.37
C ILE A 296 -28.52 -21.98 -34.42
N THR A 297 -27.33 -22.47 -34.78
CA THR A 297 -27.16 -23.55 -35.75
C THR A 297 -27.83 -24.85 -35.28
N GLY A 298 -27.67 -25.18 -33.99
CA GLY A 298 -28.36 -26.33 -33.37
C GLY A 298 -29.88 -26.16 -33.29
N ALA A 299 -30.37 -24.94 -33.06
CA ALA A 299 -31.80 -24.63 -33.04
C ALA A 299 -32.42 -24.80 -34.42
N SER A 300 -31.85 -24.22 -35.48
CA SER A 300 -32.38 -24.35 -36.85
C SER A 300 -32.38 -25.80 -37.33
N ALA A 301 -31.30 -26.57 -37.07
CA ALA A 301 -31.26 -28.00 -37.39
C ALA A 301 -32.32 -28.82 -36.60
N SER A 302 -32.76 -28.34 -35.43
CA SER A 302 -33.84 -28.95 -34.64
C SER A 302 -35.24 -28.58 -35.14
N GLU A 303 -35.38 -27.53 -35.95
CA GLU A 303 -36.64 -27.14 -36.60
C GLU A 303 -36.83 -27.87 -37.94
N GLU A 304 -35.77 -27.97 -38.75
CA GLU A 304 -35.76 -28.80 -39.97
C GLU A 304 -36.14 -30.26 -39.65
N ALA A 305 -35.50 -30.87 -38.65
CA ALA A 305 -35.81 -32.24 -38.22
C ALA A 305 -37.25 -32.43 -37.70
N LYS A 306 -37.94 -31.36 -37.26
CA LYS A 306 -39.37 -31.42 -36.89
C LYS A 306 -40.28 -31.32 -38.11
N MET A 307 -39.91 -30.53 -39.12
CA MET A 307 -40.66 -30.47 -40.38
C MET A 307 -40.64 -31.82 -41.10
N ASP A 308 -39.49 -32.51 -41.15
CA ASP A 308 -39.40 -33.88 -41.69
C ASP A 308 -40.31 -34.86 -40.93
N SER A 309 -40.37 -34.76 -39.59
CA SER A 309 -41.22 -35.65 -38.77
C SER A 309 -42.72 -35.50 -39.04
N HIS A 310 -43.18 -34.32 -39.45
CA HIS A 310 -44.57 -34.10 -39.85
C HIS A 310 -44.89 -34.72 -41.23
N HIS A 311 -43.93 -34.71 -42.16
CA HIS A 311 -44.16 -35.18 -43.53
C HIS A 311 -44.34 -36.71 -43.64
N GLN A 312 -43.98 -37.46 -42.60
CA GLN A 312 -44.06 -38.92 -42.54
C GLN A 312 -45.48 -39.46 -42.25
N LEU A 313 -46.42 -38.65 -41.76
CA LEU A 313 -47.76 -39.10 -41.32
C LEU A 313 -48.83 -39.09 -42.42
N ASP A 314 -48.70 -38.26 -43.45
CA ASP A 314 -49.72 -38.08 -44.49
C ASP A 314 -49.64 -39.10 -45.66
N ILE A 315 -48.69 -40.05 -45.63
CA ILE A 315 -48.46 -41.01 -46.73
C ILE A 315 -48.81 -42.45 -46.34
N THR A 316 -50.00 -42.65 -45.74
CA THR A 316 -50.56 -43.98 -45.45
C THR A 316 -52.02 -44.17 -45.88
N SER A 317 -52.37 -43.80 -47.12
CA SER A 317 -53.58 -44.32 -47.77
C SER A 317 -53.37 -44.66 -49.25
N ASN A 318 -54.01 -45.75 -49.69
CA ASN A 318 -54.24 -46.17 -51.08
C ASN A 318 -53.00 -46.41 -51.99
N ALA A 319 -52.31 -47.54 -51.79
CA ALA A 319 -51.54 -48.17 -52.87
C ALA A 319 -51.42 -49.71 -52.71
N SER A 320 -52.26 -50.48 -53.43
CA SER A 320 -52.00 -51.88 -53.85
C SER A 320 -53.21 -52.48 -54.60
N PRO A 321 -53.03 -53.50 -55.47
CA PRO A 321 -51.80 -53.95 -56.12
C PRO A 321 -51.93 -54.10 -57.66
N LEU A 322 -50.80 -54.19 -58.37
CA LEU A 322 -50.46 -55.34 -59.24
C LEU A 322 -49.02 -55.20 -59.80
N GLN A 323 -48.46 -56.32 -60.28
CA GLN A 323 -47.05 -56.48 -60.64
C GLN A 323 -46.83 -56.45 -62.16
N GLN A 324 -45.62 -56.09 -62.62
CA GLN A 324 -44.67 -57.00 -63.31
C GLN A 324 -43.33 -56.29 -63.63
N THR A 325 -42.40 -56.93 -64.38
CA THR A 325 -40.94 -56.76 -64.19
C THR A 325 -40.10 -56.43 -65.45
N SER A 326 -39.03 -55.63 -65.22
CA SER A 326 -37.69 -55.62 -65.87
C SER A 326 -37.49 -55.44 -67.40
N HIS A 327 -36.75 -54.37 -67.81
CA HIS A 327 -35.48 -54.38 -68.61
C HIS A 327 -34.94 -52.92 -68.90
N PRO A 328 -33.71 -52.67 -69.46
CA PRO A 328 -32.95 -51.41 -69.22
C PRO A 328 -32.22 -50.65 -70.41
N SER A 329 -31.82 -49.38 -70.16
CA SER A 329 -30.72 -48.56 -70.81
C SER A 329 -30.89 -48.13 -72.31
N PRO A 330 -30.01 -47.32 -73.01
CA PRO A 330 -28.77 -46.54 -72.66
C PRO A 330 -28.56 -45.10 -73.34
N GLN A 331 -27.42 -44.39 -73.07
CA GLN A 331 -26.65 -43.36 -73.88
C GLN A 331 -27.22 -41.91 -74.17
N GLN A 332 -26.76 -41.09 -75.17
CA GLN A 332 -25.67 -40.04 -75.24
C GLN A 332 -26.13 -38.78 -76.10
N THR A 333 -25.46 -37.67 -76.50
CA THR A 333 -24.03 -37.16 -76.66
C THR A 333 -23.92 -35.58 -76.56
N ALA A 334 -23.00 -34.82 -77.24
CA ALA A 334 -22.72 -33.36 -76.98
C ALA A 334 -22.13 -32.43 -78.12
N GLY A 335 -22.18 -31.09 -77.93
CA GLY A 335 -21.53 -29.95 -78.69
C GLY A 335 -22.26 -28.57 -78.48
N SER A 336 -21.81 -27.33 -78.83
CA SER A 336 -20.49 -26.70 -79.15
C SER A 336 -20.55 -25.12 -79.10
N ASP A 337 -19.40 -24.42 -79.27
CA ASP A 337 -19.16 -22.97 -79.61
C ASP A 337 -19.55 -21.79 -78.66
N ALA A 338 -18.99 -20.57 -78.88
CA ALA A 338 -18.72 -19.57 -77.80
C ALA A 338 -18.61 -18.06 -78.16
N ALA A 339 -18.75 -17.14 -77.17
CA ALA A 339 -18.09 -15.80 -77.09
C ALA A 339 -18.26 -14.96 -75.77
N ASN A 340 -17.17 -14.84 -74.98
CA ASN A 340 -16.63 -13.65 -74.25
C ASN A 340 -17.36 -12.88 -73.07
N ILE A 341 -16.52 -12.37 -72.14
CA ILE A 341 -16.68 -11.36 -71.04
C ILE A 341 -17.65 -11.64 -69.85
N GLY A 342 -17.11 -11.71 -68.62
CA GLY A 342 -17.78 -11.19 -67.40
C GLY A 342 -17.86 -12.11 -66.15
N THR A 343 -16.98 -11.89 -65.17
CA THR A 343 -17.00 -12.44 -63.79
C THR A 343 -18.21 -12.00 -62.93
N PRO A 344 -18.57 -12.62 -61.77
CA PRO A 344 -17.81 -13.63 -60.98
C PRO A 344 -18.61 -14.83 -60.38
N SER A 345 -17.87 -15.80 -59.82
CA SER A 345 -18.15 -16.56 -58.57
C SER A 345 -19.42 -17.43 -58.42
N GLN A 346 -19.25 -18.76 -58.49
CA GLN A 346 -19.61 -19.67 -57.38
C GLN A 346 -18.84 -21.03 -57.45
N ALA A 347 -19.06 -21.90 -56.45
CA ALA A 347 -18.30 -23.15 -56.20
C ALA A 347 -18.66 -24.31 -57.17
N PRO A 348 -17.99 -25.50 -57.12
CA PRO A 348 -18.44 -26.53 -56.15
C PRO A 348 -17.40 -27.59 -55.66
N SER A 349 -17.86 -28.43 -54.72
CA SER A 349 -17.55 -29.87 -54.54
C SER A 349 -16.20 -30.37 -53.96
N LYS A 350 -16.30 -31.45 -53.15
CA LYS A 350 -15.24 -32.43 -52.82
C LYS A 350 -15.37 -33.63 -53.78
N PRO A 351 -14.29 -34.37 -54.08
CA PRO A 351 -14.07 -35.67 -53.39
C PRO A 351 -12.69 -35.74 -52.70
N ILE A 352 -12.55 -36.38 -51.54
CA ILE A 352 -12.22 -37.82 -51.35
C ILE A 352 -10.93 -38.23 -52.08
N ILE A 353 -9.86 -38.43 -51.29
CA ILE A 353 -8.60 -39.05 -51.71
C ILE A 353 -8.64 -40.54 -51.34
N THR A 354 -8.05 -41.41 -52.16
CA THR A 354 -7.76 -42.80 -51.79
C THR A 354 -6.48 -43.27 -52.48
N THR A 355 -5.57 -43.93 -51.74
CA THR A 355 -4.29 -44.53 -52.22
C THR A 355 -3.25 -43.53 -52.80
N THR A 356 -1.92 -43.69 -52.67
CA THR A 356 -1.10 -44.69 -51.96
C THR A 356 0.25 -44.11 -51.51
N SER A 357 0.84 -44.68 -50.45
CA SER A 357 2.27 -44.72 -50.06
C SER A 357 3.31 -43.83 -50.79
N ASN A 358 4.08 -43.03 -50.03
CA ASN A 358 5.46 -43.42 -49.68
C ASN A 358 6.08 -42.62 -48.51
N SER A 359 7.32 -42.97 -48.13
CA SER A 359 7.91 -42.70 -46.81
C SER A 359 8.95 -41.57 -46.71
N SER A 360 9.25 -41.21 -45.45
CA SER A 360 10.57 -40.75 -44.95
C SER A 360 11.20 -39.45 -45.48
N SER A 361 11.30 -38.45 -44.60
CA SER A 361 12.55 -38.22 -43.84
C SER A 361 12.34 -37.20 -42.69
N ASN A 362 13.15 -37.27 -41.63
CA ASN A 362 12.94 -36.49 -40.40
C ASN A 362 14.04 -35.42 -40.22
N SER A 363 13.76 -34.19 -40.66
CA SER A 363 14.71 -33.06 -40.59
C SER A 363 14.52 -32.22 -39.33
N LYS A 364 15.60 -32.05 -38.54
CA LYS A 364 15.59 -31.24 -37.31
C LYS A 364 15.49 -29.74 -37.66
N ARG A 365 14.38 -29.10 -37.26
CA ARG A 365 14.14 -27.66 -37.44
C ARG A 365 15.33 -26.80 -36.95
N GLN A 366 16.03 -26.17 -37.89
CA GLN A 366 16.93 -25.05 -37.60
C GLN A 366 16.13 -23.74 -37.46
N ARG A 367 16.75 -22.73 -36.85
CA ARG A 367 16.15 -21.40 -36.64
C ARG A 367 16.87 -20.38 -37.52
N ALA A 368 16.13 -19.71 -38.40
CA ALA A 368 16.66 -18.71 -39.32
C ALA A 368 17.51 -17.64 -38.61
N LYS A 369 18.72 -17.36 -39.12
CA LYS A 369 19.57 -16.26 -38.64
C LYS A 369 19.06 -14.88 -39.08
N GLN A 370 18.34 -14.83 -40.21
CA GLN A 370 17.69 -13.63 -40.77
C GLN A 370 16.35 -14.04 -41.38
N ALA A 371 15.33 -13.18 -41.28
CA ALA A 371 14.05 -13.34 -41.98
C ALA A 371 14.06 -12.59 -43.32
N CYS A 372 13.35 -13.11 -44.32
CA CYS A 372 13.12 -12.39 -45.57
C CYS A 372 12.26 -11.13 -45.33
N GLU A 373 12.38 -10.14 -46.21
CA GLU A 373 11.73 -8.84 -45.98
C GLU A 373 10.19 -8.90 -45.98
N PRO A 374 9.51 -9.68 -46.87
CA PRO A 374 8.06 -9.81 -46.82
C PRO A 374 7.55 -10.39 -45.49
N CYS A 375 8.26 -11.36 -44.88
CA CYS A 375 7.93 -11.90 -43.57
C CYS A 375 8.30 -10.93 -42.43
N ARG A 376 9.41 -10.18 -42.55
CA ARG A 376 9.82 -9.16 -41.56
C ARG A 376 8.76 -8.06 -41.45
N LEU A 377 8.35 -7.48 -42.57
CA LEU A 377 7.31 -6.44 -42.65
C LEU A 377 5.96 -6.95 -42.13
N ARG A 378 5.54 -8.16 -42.54
CA ARG A 378 4.28 -8.79 -42.12
C ARG A 378 4.34 -9.47 -40.75
N LYS A 379 5.49 -9.39 -40.04
CA LYS A 379 5.77 -9.99 -38.72
C LYS A 379 5.45 -11.50 -38.63
N ARG A 380 5.60 -12.23 -39.75
CA ARG A 380 5.39 -13.69 -39.83
C ARG A 380 6.69 -14.46 -39.56
N ARG A 381 6.57 -15.71 -39.11
CA ARG A 381 7.75 -16.58 -38.91
C ARG A 381 8.35 -16.94 -40.27
N CYS A 382 9.65 -16.70 -40.43
CA CYS A 382 10.43 -17.11 -41.59
C CYS A 382 11.33 -18.29 -41.17
N ASP A 383 11.29 -19.36 -41.95
CA ASP A 383 12.16 -20.54 -41.92
C ASP A 383 13.60 -20.24 -42.40
N GLY A 384 13.73 -19.28 -43.34
CA GLY A 384 15.02 -18.73 -43.77
C GLY A 384 15.52 -19.25 -45.12
N ASN A 385 14.76 -20.12 -45.79
CA ASN A 385 15.06 -20.56 -47.15
C ASN A 385 14.76 -19.45 -48.17
N ALA A 386 15.12 -19.69 -49.45
CA ALA A 386 14.90 -18.75 -50.55
C ALA A 386 14.34 -19.51 -51.78
N PRO A 387 13.03 -19.40 -52.09
CA PRO A 387 12.00 -18.75 -51.30
C PRO A 387 11.77 -19.46 -49.96
N CYS A 388 11.29 -18.73 -48.95
CA CYS A 388 10.92 -19.32 -47.65
C CYS A 388 9.48 -19.87 -47.71
N ASP A 389 9.19 -20.93 -46.96
CA ASP A 389 7.88 -21.62 -46.98
C ASP A 389 6.72 -20.64 -46.78
N MET A 390 6.89 -19.68 -45.86
CA MET A 390 5.90 -18.67 -45.50
C MET A 390 5.71 -17.56 -46.55
N CYS A 391 6.62 -17.47 -47.54
CA CYS A 391 6.42 -16.69 -48.75
C CYS A 391 5.82 -17.54 -49.87
N SER A 392 6.32 -18.76 -50.08
CA SER A 392 5.80 -19.70 -51.09
C SER A 392 4.31 -19.99 -50.91
N GLN A 393 3.89 -20.31 -49.67
CA GLN A 393 2.49 -20.63 -49.34
C GLN A 393 1.51 -19.46 -49.55
N PHE A 394 2.00 -18.22 -49.58
CA PHE A 394 1.19 -17.01 -49.73
C PHE A 394 1.55 -16.22 -51.01
N GLU A 395 2.25 -16.87 -51.96
CA GLU A 395 2.67 -16.34 -53.26
C GLU A 395 3.43 -14.99 -53.19
N TYR A 396 4.08 -14.72 -52.06
CA TYR A 396 4.86 -13.49 -51.88
C TYR A 396 6.24 -13.65 -52.51
N LYS A 397 6.63 -12.71 -53.38
CA LYS A 397 7.99 -12.60 -53.93
C LYS A 397 9.01 -12.52 -52.78
N CYS A 398 9.69 -13.63 -52.50
CA CYS A 398 10.61 -13.75 -51.37
C CYS A 398 11.96 -13.10 -51.72
N TYR A 399 12.45 -12.19 -50.88
CA TYR A 399 13.78 -11.60 -51.04
C TYR A 399 14.41 -11.22 -49.69
N PHE A 400 15.75 -11.17 -49.69
CA PHE A 400 16.58 -10.81 -48.53
C PHE A 400 17.47 -9.63 -48.91
N GLU A 401 17.06 -8.43 -48.52
CA GLU A 401 17.77 -7.20 -48.89
C GLU A 401 18.96 -6.92 -47.96
N LYS A 402 20.14 -6.66 -48.54
CA LYS A 402 21.37 -6.36 -47.80
C LYS A 402 21.43 -4.87 -47.39
N HIS A 403 20.61 -4.47 -46.40
CA HIS A 403 20.67 -3.12 -45.84
C HIS A 403 22.07 -2.84 -45.23
N PRO A 404 22.82 -1.82 -45.70
CA PRO A 404 24.02 -1.36 -45.00
C PRO A 404 23.64 -0.73 -43.65
N ARG A 405 24.40 -1.03 -42.59
CA ARG A 405 24.14 -0.49 -41.25
C ARG A 405 24.37 1.03 -41.22
N LYS A 406 23.29 1.82 -41.15
CA LYS A 406 23.39 3.26 -40.82
C LYS A 406 23.98 3.44 -39.42
N ARG A 407 25.27 3.78 -39.36
CA ARG A 407 25.90 4.46 -38.21
C ARG A 407 25.47 5.93 -38.25
N SER A 408 24.77 6.41 -37.23
CA SER A 408 24.69 7.84 -36.96
C SER A 408 25.99 8.30 -36.30
N LYS A 409 26.86 9.00 -37.04
CA LYS A 409 28.04 9.69 -36.52
C LYS A 409 27.90 11.17 -36.86
N LEU A 410 28.02 12.04 -35.86
CA LEU A 410 27.91 13.49 -36.00
C LEU A 410 29.19 14.07 -35.42
N VAL A 411 30.05 14.62 -36.28
CA VAL A 411 31.38 15.15 -35.96
C VAL A 411 31.70 16.27 -36.95
N LEU A 412 32.07 17.44 -36.42
CA LEU A 412 32.96 18.42 -37.04
C LEU A 412 34.36 18.11 -36.43
N GLY A 413 35.47 18.06 -37.18
CA GLY A 413 36.10 19.21 -37.86
C GLY A 413 37.07 19.86 -36.86
N VAL A 414 38.39 19.98 -37.08
CA VAL A 414 39.17 19.95 -38.33
C VAL A 414 40.50 19.14 -38.19
N GLU A 415 41.02 18.76 -39.36
CA GLU A 415 42.27 18.09 -39.77
C GLU A 415 43.59 18.62 -39.13
N GLY A 416 44.77 18.00 -39.25
CA GLY A 416 45.29 16.81 -39.97
C GLY A 416 46.81 16.65 -39.67
N THR A 417 47.62 15.70 -40.20
CA THR A 417 47.47 14.67 -41.26
C THR A 417 48.47 13.50 -41.04
N ASN A 418 48.23 12.34 -41.68
CA ASN A 418 49.14 11.26 -42.16
C ASN A 418 50.28 10.68 -41.26
N GLY A 419 50.63 9.38 -41.29
CA GLY A 419 50.18 8.18 -42.03
C GLY A 419 51.06 6.96 -41.62
N GLY A 420 50.94 5.72 -42.10
CA GLY A 420 49.98 5.08 -43.04
C GLY A 420 50.44 3.64 -43.42
N ALA A 421 49.54 2.83 -44.01
CA ALA A 421 49.76 1.44 -44.51
C ALA A 421 50.15 0.37 -43.45
N GLY A 422 50.07 -0.95 -43.70
CA GLY A 422 49.61 -1.73 -44.87
C GLY A 422 49.19 -3.17 -44.48
N ALA A 423 48.65 -3.96 -45.40
CA ALA A 423 48.03 -5.27 -45.10
C ALA A 423 48.93 -6.50 -45.38
N HIS A 424 48.59 -7.65 -44.78
CA HIS A 424 49.15 -8.97 -45.11
C HIS A 424 48.15 -9.83 -45.89
N GLY A 425 48.65 -10.60 -46.85
CA GLY A 425 47.95 -11.66 -47.60
C GLY A 425 48.98 -12.53 -48.34
N ASP A 426 48.74 -13.83 -48.42
CA ASP A 426 49.75 -14.86 -48.70
C ASP A 426 50.30 -14.90 -50.15
N VAL A 427 51.52 -15.42 -50.33
CA VAL A 427 51.86 -16.65 -51.12
C VAL A 427 53.38 -16.81 -51.36
N ASN A 428 53.89 -18.03 -51.13
CA ASN A 428 55.15 -18.68 -51.60
C ASN A 428 56.37 -17.87 -52.12
N GLY A 429 57.44 -17.88 -51.32
CA GLY A 429 58.73 -18.57 -51.64
C GLY A 429 59.73 -18.00 -52.66
N GLY A 430 60.96 -17.66 -52.21
CA GLY A 430 62.13 -17.48 -53.09
C GLY A 430 63.34 -16.70 -52.54
N GLN A 431 64.33 -17.40 -51.98
CA GLN A 431 65.79 -17.10 -51.91
C GLN A 431 66.38 -15.68 -51.58
N VAL A 432 67.20 -15.65 -50.50
CA VAL A 432 68.54 -14.97 -50.34
C VAL A 432 68.68 -13.43 -50.13
N GLY A 433 69.39 -13.02 -49.04
CA GLY A 433 70.35 -11.88 -49.01
C GLY A 433 70.05 -10.65 -48.11
N GLY A 434 70.78 -10.44 -46.99
CA GLY A 434 70.52 -9.39 -45.96
C GLY A 434 71.20 -7.99 -46.09
N GLY A 435 71.09 -7.12 -45.05
CA GLY A 435 71.92 -5.88 -44.91
C GLY A 435 71.39 -4.66 -44.08
N VAL A 436 71.98 -4.44 -42.89
CA VAL A 436 72.14 -3.29 -41.92
C VAL A 436 71.89 -1.78 -42.33
N GLY A 437 71.48 -0.87 -41.40
CA GLY A 437 71.77 0.61 -41.44
C GLY A 437 70.91 1.61 -40.57
N ALA A 438 71.42 2.80 -40.13
CA ALA A 438 70.76 3.77 -39.17
C ALA A 438 71.10 5.32 -39.32
N GLY A 439 70.39 6.27 -38.62
CA GLY A 439 70.70 7.75 -38.39
C GLY A 439 69.49 8.75 -38.50
N GLY A 440 69.42 10.06 -38.07
CA GLY A 440 70.17 10.97 -37.14
C GLY A 440 69.89 12.54 -37.28
N GLY A 441 69.78 13.36 -36.20
CA GLY A 441 69.72 14.89 -36.15
C GLY A 441 68.43 15.56 -35.53
N GLY A 442 68.25 16.85 -35.12
CA GLY A 442 69.06 18.10 -34.80
C GLY A 442 68.49 19.44 -35.43
N ILE A 443 68.44 20.72 -34.93
CA ILE A 443 68.60 21.54 -33.64
C ILE A 443 67.73 22.88 -33.78
N VAL A 444 67.78 24.16 -33.25
CA VAL A 444 68.66 25.19 -32.55
C VAL A 444 67.84 26.19 -31.59
N SER A 445 68.10 27.53 -31.48
CA SER A 445 67.72 28.52 -30.37
C SER A 445 67.50 30.03 -30.82
N PRO A 446 67.37 31.16 -30.00
CA PRO A 446 67.08 31.46 -28.54
C PRO A 446 66.07 32.69 -28.20
N PRO A 447 66.16 33.56 -27.13
CA PRO A 447 65.20 33.85 -25.98
C PRO A 447 64.68 35.35 -25.89
N PRO A 448 64.42 36.15 -24.77
CA PRO A 448 64.26 36.00 -23.26
C PRO A 448 63.18 36.92 -22.49
N LEU A 449 63.25 37.01 -21.13
CA LEU A 449 62.77 38.05 -20.11
C LEU A 449 61.37 37.96 -19.36
N VAL A 450 61.14 38.78 -18.29
CA VAL A 450 60.62 38.40 -16.90
C VAL A 450 59.42 39.24 -16.26
N ALA A 451 58.76 38.76 -15.17
CA ALA A 451 57.60 39.34 -14.37
C ALA A 451 57.99 39.93 -12.94
N PRO A 452 57.26 39.98 -11.76
CA PRO A 452 55.97 39.40 -11.20
C PRO A 452 55.11 40.32 -10.21
N VAL A 453 54.43 39.78 -9.14
CA VAL A 453 53.83 40.37 -7.85
C VAL A 453 52.26 40.34 -7.61
N MET A 454 51.79 40.47 -6.34
CA MET A 454 50.47 40.14 -5.71
C MET A 454 49.44 41.32 -5.49
N GLY A 455 48.21 41.03 -4.98
CA GLY A 455 47.26 42.01 -4.39
C GLY A 455 45.92 41.43 -3.81
N GLU A 456 45.25 42.15 -2.90
CA GLU A 456 44.01 41.76 -2.16
C GLU A 456 42.71 42.42 -2.69
N GLY A 457 41.52 42.02 -2.18
CA GLY A 457 40.28 42.82 -2.29
C GLY A 457 38.95 42.07 -2.02
N ALA A 458 37.96 42.72 -1.37
CA ALA A 458 36.66 42.13 -1.01
C ALA A 458 35.44 43.07 -1.20
N GLY A 459 34.24 42.49 -1.32
CA GLY A 459 32.94 43.18 -1.49
C GLY A 459 32.18 42.73 -2.75
N GLY A 460 30.86 42.91 -2.90
CA GLY A 460 29.85 43.37 -1.93
C GLY A 460 28.53 43.81 -2.62
N LEU A 461 27.38 43.45 -2.04
CA LEU A 461 26.03 44.04 -2.24
C LEU A 461 25.39 44.13 -3.66
N ALA A 462 24.51 43.15 -3.94
CA ALA A 462 23.05 43.30 -4.10
C ALA A 462 22.38 44.37 -5.02
N ARG A 463 21.37 43.87 -5.76
CA ARG A 463 20.00 44.41 -6.05
C ARG A 463 19.68 45.28 -7.30
N ASN A 464 18.56 44.86 -7.94
CA ASN A 464 17.48 45.61 -8.61
C ASN A 464 17.74 46.31 -9.97
N GLY A 465 16.79 46.15 -10.92
CA GLY A 465 16.74 46.94 -12.17
C GLY A 465 15.88 46.40 -13.32
N ASN A 466 14.54 46.40 -13.18
CA ASN A 466 13.62 46.51 -14.35
C ASN A 466 13.66 47.98 -14.87
N PRO A 467 13.38 48.33 -16.15
CA PRO A 467 12.06 48.04 -16.77
C PRO A 467 11.94 47.94 -18.33
N VAL A 468 10.90 47.21 -18.79
CA VAL A 468 9.74 47.61 -19.65
C VAL A 468 9.89 48.37 -21.01
N ALA A 469 9.42 47.70 -22.10
CA ALA A 469 8.76 48.21 -23.34
C ALA A 469 9.57 49.10 -24.34
N ALA A 470 9.10 49.47 -25.56
CA ALA A 470 7.78 49.34 -26.21
C ALA A 470 7.81 49.35 -27.77
N PHE A 471 6.87 48.62 -28.41
CA PHE A 471 6.22 48.87 -29.73
C PHE A 471 7.10 48.88 -31.03
N ASP A 472 6.59 48.70 -32.27
CA ASP A 472 5.19 48.60 -32.79
C ASP A 472 5.02 47.55 -33.94
N SER A 473 3.80 47.48 -34.46
CA SER A 473 3.09 46.58 -35.40
C SER A 473 3.52 46.57 -36.89
N GLY A 474 3.05 45.64 -37.75
CA GLY A 474 2.18 44.45 -37.54
C GLY A 474 1.56 43.85 -38.82
N ALA A 475 0.43 43.12 -38.65
CA ALA A 475 -0.43 42.44 -39.67
C ALA A 475 0.14 41.15 -40.36
N SER A 476 -0.63 40.08 -40.62
CA SER A 476 -2.01 39.70 -40.21
C SER A 476 -2.30 38.19 -40.38
N GLY A 477 -3.34 37.66 -39.71
CA GLY A 477 -4.09 36.47 -40.17
C GLY A 477 -3.94 35.14 -39.38
N SER A 478 -4.92 34.81 -38.52
CA SER A 478 -5.25 33.43 -38.09
C SER A 478 -6.67 33.37 -37.50
N THR A 479 -7.34 32.21 -37.52
CA THR A 479 -8.76 32.06 -37.13
C THR A 479 -9.03 30.75 -36.37
N VAL A 480 -10.00 30.76 -35.46
CA VAL A 480 -10.27 29.70 -34.46
C VAL A 480 -11.53 28.90 -34.79
N LEU A 481 -11.52 27.57 -34.54
CA LEU A 481 -12.74 26.76 -34.36
C LEU A 481 -12.60 25.70 -33.23
N ARG A 482 -13.76 25.21 -32.75
CA ARG A 482 -13.95 24.44 -31.51
C ARG A 482 -13.80 22.91 -31.65
N PRO A 483 -13.55 22.18 -30.53
CA PRO A 483 -13.80 20.74 -30.44
C PRO A 483 -15.30 20.39 -30.32
N PRO A 484 -15.71 19.14 -30.67
CA PRO A 484 -17.10 18.66 -30.63
C PRO A 484 -17.55 18.18 -29.22
N PRO A 485 -18.89 18.01 -29.00
CA PRO A 485 -19.45 17.54 -27.73
C PRO A 485 -19.29 16.01 -27.49
N PRO A 486 -19.44 15.52 -26.24
CA PRO A 486 -19.36 14.10 -25.91
C PRO A 486 -20.61 13.30 -26.33
N PRO A 487 -20.48 12.00 -26.63
CA PRO A 487 -21.61 11.11 -26.91
C PRO A 487 -22.38 10.70 -25.64
N PRO A 488 -23.63 10.24 -25.76
CA PRO A 488 -24.43 9.76 -24.63
C PRO A 488 -23.94 8.40 -24.07
N PRO A 489 -24.24 8.07 -22.80
CA PRO A 489 -23.89 6.78 -22.20
C PRO A 489 -24.89 5.68 -22.54
N GLU A 490 -24.39 4.51 -22.96
CA GLU A 490 -25.17 3.27 -23.11
C GLU A 490 -24.49 2.07 -22.44
N PRO A 491 -25.22 0.97 -22.16
CA PRO A 491 -25.13 0.33 -20.85
C PRO A 491 -24.00 -0.68 -20.65
N ALA A 492 -23.64 -0.88 -19.39
CA ALA A 492 -22.63 -1.85 -18.96
C ALA A 492 -23.09 -3.30 -19.15
N LYS A 493 -22.15 -4.20 -19.48
CA LYS A 493 -22.27 -5.66 -19.30
C LYS A 493 -21.09 -6.19 -18.51
N GLU A 494 -21.41 -6.79 -17.36
CA GLU A 494 -20.54 -6.99 -16.20
C GLU A 494 -19.51 -8.14 -16.37
N ASP A 495 -18.58 -8.26 -15.41
CA ASP A 495 -17.69 -9.43 -15.20
C ASP A 495 -17.81 -9.88 -13.73
N SER A 496 -18.37 -11.07 -13.49
CA SER A 496 -18.81 -11.51 -12.15
C SER A 496 -17.67 -11.81 -11.17
N THR A 497 -16.53 -12.34 -11.63
CA THR A 497 -15.40 -12.71 -10.74
C THR A 497 -14.60 -11.50 -10.26
N GLY A 498 -14.52 -10.44 -11.07
CA GLY A 498 -13.97 -9.14 -10.66
C GLY A 498 -14.91 -8.35 -9.75
N LEU A 499 -16.22 -8.53 -9.93
CA LEU A 499 -17.26 -7.91 -9.11
C LEU A 499 -17.19 -8.40 -7.66
N GLU A 500 -17.03 -9.70 -7.40
CA GLU A 500 -16.97 -10.25 -6.04
C GLU A 500 -15.90 -9.59 -5.14
N ASP A 501 -14.64 -9.52 -5.59
CA ASP A 501 -13.55 -8.91 -4.80
C ASP A 501 -13.78 -7.40 -4.59
N ALA A 502 -14.33 -6.71 -5.59
CA ALA A 502 -14.67 -5.28 -5.51
C ALA A 502 -15.94 -5.01 -4.67
N THR A 503 -16.85 -5.97 -4.57
CA THR A 503 -18.05 -5.91 -3.72
C THR A 503 -17.67 -6.22 -2.28
N LYS A 504 -16.86 -7.25 -2.00
CA LYS A 504 -16.31 -7.52 -0.65
C LYS A 504 -15.54 -6.31 -0.11
N LEU A 505 -14.73 -5.65 -0.95
CA LEU A 505 -14.04 -4.41 -0.55
C LEU A 505 -15.03 -3.29 -0.23
N ARG A 506 -16.04 -3.06 -1.07
CA ARG A 506 -17.10 -2.06 -0.81
C ARG A 506 -17.96 -2.40 0.42
N SER A 507 -18.20 -3.68 0.71
CA SER A 507 -18.91 -4.13 1.92
C SER A 507 -18.08 -3.99 3.20
N LEU A 508 -16.76 -4.03 3.11
CA LEU A 508 -15.86 -3.67 4.21
C LEU A 508 -15.83 -2.15 4.42
N GLU A 509 -15.75 -1.36 3.34
CA GLU A 509 -15.83 0.11 3.40
C GLU A 509 -17.20 0.60 3.90
N ALA A 510 -18.30 -0.08 3.55
CA ALA A 510 -19.67 0.20 4.02
C ALA A 510 -19.78 0.18 5.55
N ASN A 511 -19.14 -0.80 6.19
CA ASN A 511 -19.19 -0.92 7.65
C ASN A 511 -18.48 0.26 8.34
N SER A 512 -17.48 0.86 7.69
CA SER A 512 -16.62 1.89 8.28
C SER A 512 -17.23 3.28 8.28
N GLY A 513 -17.45 3.83 9.47
CA GLY A 513 -17.79 5.23 9.65
C GLY A 513 -16.69 6.21 9.19
N LEU A 514 -15.42 5.78 9.23
CA LEU A 514 -14.28 6.60 8.79
C LEU A 514 -14.21 6.68 7.26
N ALA A 515 -14.37 5.55 6.56
CA ALA A 515 -14.44 5.55 5.10
C ALA A 515 -15.68 6.32 4.60
N PHE A 516 -16.82 6.12 5.27
CA PHE A 516 -18.09 6.78 4.95
C PHE A 516 -18.03 8.31 5.05
N ALA A 517 -17.48 8.87 6.13
CA ALA A 517 -17.37 10.33 6.30
C ALA A 517 -16.53 10.98 5.18
N ARG A 518 -15.45 10.32 4.76
CA ARG A 518 -14.64 10.76 3.60
C ARG A 518 -15.40 10.62 2.28
N TYR A 519 -16.10 9.50 2.07
CA TYR A 519 -16.88 9.26 0.85
C TYR A 519 -18.06 10.24 0.72
N LEU A 520 -18.70 10.61 1.83
CA LEU A 520 -19.71 11.66 1.88
C LEU A 520 -19.14 13.01 1.42
N GLY A 521 -18.02 13.44 1.99
CA GLY A 521 -17.38 14.71 1.59
C GLY A 521 -16.96 14.72 0.12
N LEU A 522 -16.36 13.63 -0.38
CA LEU A 522 -16.00 13.48 -1.80
C LEU A 522 -17.22 13.41 -2.73
N ARG A 523 -18.39 12.95 -2.25
CA ARG A 523 -19.65 13.00 -3.01
C ARG A 523 -20.26 14.39 -3.02
N LEU A 524 -20.09 15.17 -1.95
CA LEU A 524 -20.57 16.55 -1.87
C LEU A 524 -19.73 17.46 -2.76
N ASP A 525 -18.39 17.40 -2.65
CA ASP A 525 -17.43 18.08 -3.52
C ASP A 525 -16.16 17.22 -3.71
N PRO A 526 -15.86 16.75 -4.94
CA PRO A 526 -14.67 15.97 -5.24
C PRO A 526 -13.34 16.72 -5.01
N SER A 527 -13.34 18.06 -5.02
CA SER A 527 -12.15 18.90 -4.92
C SER A 527 -11.73 19.23 -3.48
N SER A 528 -12.71 19.41 -2.58
CA SER A 528 -12.48 19.79 -1.17
C SER A 528 -12.77 18.67 -0.15
N GLY A 529 -13.08 17.45 -0.61
CA GLY A 529 -13.37 16.30 0.24
C GLY A 529 -12.29 16.02 1.31
N PRO A 530 -12.67 15.77 2.58
CA PRO A 530 -11.74 15.76 3.70
C PRO A 530 -10.72 14.63 3.62
N LYS A 531 -9.49 14.92 4.07
CA LYS A 531 -8.42 13.93 4.26
C LYS A 531 -8.89 12.85 5.24
N LEU A 532 -8.42 11.61 5.05
CA LEU A 532 -8.87 10.46 5.84
C LEU A 532 -8.23 10.46 7.25
N PHE A 533 -8.78 11.27 8.15
CA PHE A 533 -8.42 11.29 9.57
C PHE A 533 -9.42 10.49 10.43
N THR A 534 -9.06 10.28 11.68
CA THR A 534 -9.81 9.53 12.69
C THR A 534 -10.92 10.37 13.35
N PHE A 535 -11.70 11.09 12.54
CA PHE A 535 -12.75 11.99 13.04
C PHE A 535 -13.77 11.24 13.89
N GLY A 536 -13.98 11.69 15.13
CA GLY A 536 -14.89 11.05 16.08
C GLY A 536 -14.46 9.65 16.54
N TRP A 537 -13.30 9.13 16.13
CA TRP A 537 -12.88 7.77 16.46
C TRP A 537 -12.78 7.58 17.98
N ASN A 538 -11.99 8.40 18.65
CA ASN A 538 -11.72 8.36 20.08
C ASN A 538 -11.59 9.80 20.62
N LEU A 539 -11.42 9.95 21.94
CA LEU A 539 -11.31 11.28 22.57
C LEU A 539 -9.91 11.91 22.49
N GLY A 540 -8.88 11.19 22.01
CA GLY A 540 -7.55 11.75 21.69
C GLY A 540 -6.71 12.15 22.89
N ILE A 541 -6.09 11.16 23.55
CA ILE A 541 -5.39 11.31 24.85
C ILE A 541 -3.89 10.95 24.77
N SER A 542 -3.39 10.38 23.66
CA SER A 542 -2.03 9.83 23.60
C SER A 542 -0.91 10.89 23.57
N THR A 543 -0.29 11.16 24.72
CA THR A 543 1.12 11.54 24.80
C THR A 543 1.98 10.28 24.94
N TRP A 544 3.11 10.23 24.24
CA TRP A 544 4.06 9.11 24.28
C TRP A 544 5.34 9.58 24.97
N SER A 545 5.96 8.72 25.78
CA SER A 545 7.13 9.06 26.60
C SER A 545 8.18 7.94 26.59
N ALA A 546 9.31 8.18 27.25
CA ALA A 546 10.52 7.37 27.19
C ALA A 546 10.38 5.96 27.79
N PRO A 547 11.27 5.01 27.40
CA PRO A 547 11.28 3.64 27.90
C PRO A 547 11.36 3.50 29.43
N VAL A 548 10.53 2.62 29.99
CA VAL A 548 10.68 2.11 31.37
C VAL A 548 10.89 0.60 31.37
N THR A 549 11.85 0.12 32.16
CA THR A 549 12.21 -1.30 32.36
C THR A 549 11.87 -1.84 33.75
N ALA A 550 11.40 -0.98 34.67
CA ALA A 550 11.03 -1.32 36.03
C ALA A 550 9.69 -2.10 36.12
N PRO A 551 9.52 -3.03 37.09
CA PRO A 551 8.24 -3.66 37.42
C PRO A 551 7.23 -2.66 37.99
N ILE A 552 5.93 -3.01 37.95
CA ILE A 552 4.84 -2.09 38.32
C ILE A 552 4.94 -1.56 39.76
N THR A 553 5.45 -2.38 40.67
CA THR A 553 5.58 -2.10 42.11
C THR A 553 6.60 -1.02 42.45
N GLU A 554 7.53 -0.70 41.54
CA GLU A 554 8.55 0.35 41.77
C GLU A 554 8.04 1.77 41.45
N PHE A 555 6.88 1.91 40.78
CA PHE A 555 6.38 3.22 40.35
C PHE A 555 4.88 3.45 40.49
N VAL A 556 4.15 2.47 41.05
CA VAL A 556 2.75 2.62 41.46
C VAL A 556 2.62 2.14 42.90
N SER A 557 2.15 2.99 43.81
CA SER A 557 1.90 2.57 45.19
C SER A 557 0.72 1.59 45.27
N TRP A 558 0.60 0.87 46.38
CA TRP A 558 -0.57 0.01 46.61
C TRP A 558 -1.88 0.79 46.47
N ASP A 559 -1.97 1.96 47.12
CA ASP A 559 -3.18 2.78 47.14
C ASP A 559 -3.53 3.34 45.76
N GLN A 560 -2.51 3.71 44.97
CA GLN A 560 -2.68 4.07 43.57
C GLN A 560 -3.21 2.89 42.76
N MET A 561 -2.59 1.71 42.83
CA MET A 561 -3.05 0.55 42.07
C MET A 561 -4.46 0.12 42.49
N PHE A 562 -4.78 0.13 43.79
CA PHE A 562 -6.08 -0.21 44.34
C PHE A 562 -7.17 0.73 43.84
N ALA A 563 -6.96 2.05 43.90
CA ALA A 563 -7.93 3.04 43.41
C ALA A 563 -8.10 3.00 41.88
N LEU A 564 -7.02 2.74 41.12
CA LEU A 564 -7.11 2.57 39.67
C LEU A 564 -7.83 1.27 39.28
N ALA A 565 -7.64 0.19 40.03
CA ALA A 565 -8.38 -1.05 39.85
C ALA A 565 -9.87 -0.87 40.20
N GLN A 566 -10.21 -0.12 41.26
CA GLN A 566 -11.60 0.26 41.56
C GLN A 566 -12.24 1.01 40.39
N LEU A 567 -11.58 2.06 39.86
CA LEU A 567 -12.09 2.82 38.70
C LEU A 567 -12.33 1.94 37.47
N TYR A 568 -11.44 0.98 37.19
CA TYR A 568 -11.65 -0.03 36.13
C TYR A 568 -12.86 -0.93 36.43
N PHE A 569 -13.00 -1.45 37.65
CA PHE A 569 -14.09 -2.35 38.06
C PHE A 569 -15.44 -1.65 38.20
N GLU A 570 -15.48 -0.33 38.39
CA GLU A 570 -16.69 0.49 38.44
C GLU A 570 -17.16 0.93 37.05
N ASN A 571 -16.23 1.24 36.13
CA ASN A 571 -16.58 1.87 34.85
C ASN A 571 -16.47 0.93 33.65
N VAL A 572 -15.42 0.13 33.55
CA VAL A 572 -15.12 -0.69 32.36
C VAL A 572 -15.63 -2.12 32.52
N HIS A 573 -15.38 -2.74 33.67
CA HIS A 573 -15.75 -4.14 33.90
C HIS A 573 -17.24 -4.46 33.70
N PRO A 574 -18.23 -3.62 34.08
CA PRO A 574 -19.66 -3.90 33.92
C PRO A 574 -20.12 -4.25 32.50
N LEU A 575 -19.45 -3.73 31.46
CA LEU A 575 -19.80 -3.99 30.05
C LEU A 575 -19.07 -5.21 29.44
N TYR A 576 -18.01 -5.69 30.08
CA TYR A 576 -17.05 -6.60 29.45
C TYR A 576 -16.77 -7.87 30.27
N GLY A 577 -16.87 -7.84 31.61
CA GLY A 577 -16.98 -9.01 32.49
C GLY A 577 -15.93 -10.12 32.42
N PHE A 578 -14.85 -9.96 31.64
CA PHE A 578 -13.91 -11.03 31.29
C PHE A 578 -12.80 -11.28 32.33
N LEU A 579 -12.81 -10.54 33.45
CA LEU A 579 -11.97 -10.76 34.62
C LEU A 579 -12.84 -11.15 35.81
N ASP A 580 -12.37 -12.02 36.70
CA ASP A 580 -13.03 -12.20 38.00
C ASP A 580 -12.60 -11.07 38.95
N ARG A 581 -13.56 -10.24 39.40
CA ARG A 581 -13.32 -9.10 40.29
C ARG A 581 -12.76 -9.51 41.66
N LYS A 582 -13.18 -10.63 42.24
CA LYS A 582 -12.68 -11.09 43.55
C LYS A 582 -11.25 -11.61 43.42
N TRP A 583 -11.03 -12.52 42.46
CA TRP A 583 -9.71 -13.11 42.23
C TRP A 583 -8.68 -12.05 41.81
N THR A 584 -9.03 -11.15 40.87
CA THR A 584 -8.10 -10.11 40.40
C THR A 584 -7.70 -9.15 41.52
N MET A 585 -8.64 -8.75 42.39
CA MET A 585 -8.33 -7.89 43.54
C MET A 585 -7.46 -8.59 44.61
N GLU A 586 -7.57 -9.91 44.77
CA GLU A 586 -6.66 -10.68 45.62
C GLU A 586 -5.27 -10.84 44.99
N GLN A 587 -5.19 -11.11 43.68
CA GLN A 587 -3.89 -11.15 42.97
C GLN A 587 -3.18 -9.78 42.99
N LEU A 588 -3.95 -8.68 42.89
CA LEU A 588 -3.46 -7.32 43.13
C LEU A 588 -2.88 -7.16 44.54
N ARG A 589 -3.62 -7.56 45.58
CA ARG A 589 -3.15 -7.53 46.98
C ARG A 589 -1.86 -8.32 47.16
N LEU A 590 -1.79 -9.53 46.58
CA LEU A 590 -0.60 -10.37 46.62
C LEU A 590 0.59 -9.72 45.90
N ARG A 591 0.40 -9.06 44.75
CA ARG A 591 1.53 -8.45 44.00
C ARG A 591 2.32 -7.41 44.82
N TRP A 592 1.67 -6.65 45.70
CA TRP A 592 2.32 -5.67 46.59
C TRP A 592 2.72 -6.26 47.96
N ALA A 593 2.03 -7.29 48.47
CA ALA A 593 2.30 -7.86 49.79
C ALA A 593 3.28 -9.05 49.78
N ARG A 594 3.24 -9.89 48.74
CA ARG A 594 3.99 -11.15 48.54
C ARG A 594 4.14 -11.43 47.05
N PRO A 595 5.07 -10.75 46.34
CA PRO A 595 5.24 -10.85 44.89
C PRO A 595 5.30 -12.28 44.36
N GLU A 596 5.99 -13.17 45.08
CA GLU A 596 6.18 -14.59 44.79
C GLU A 596 4.90 -15.45 44.84
N ALA A 597 3.84 -14.94 45.48
CA ALA A 597 2.53 -15.59 45.54
C ALA A 597 1.56 -15.13 44.43
N CYS A 598 1.90 -14.07 43.69
CA CYS A 598 1.05 -13.55 42.62
C CYS A 598 1.17 -14.39 41.34
N ARG A 599 0.02 -14.71 40.73
CA ARG A 599 -0.09 -15.48 39.47
C ARG A 599 -0.50 -14.62 38.27
N VAL A 600 -0.63 -13.30 38.46
CA VAL A 600 -1.03 -12.35 37.42
C VAL A 600 0.20 -11.53 36.98
N PRO A 601 0.53 -11.50 35.69
CA PRO A 601 1.72 -10.78 35.20
C PRO A 601 1.48 -9.27 35.09
N ASP A 602 2.57 -8.50 35.17
CA ASP A 602 2.51 -7.02 35.23
C ASP A 602 1.80 -6.38 34.04
N HIS A 603 1.78 -6.98 32.84
CA HIS A 603 1.00 -6.45 31.71
C HIS A 603 -0.51 -6.44 31.94
N MET A 604 -1.04 -7.40 32.68
CA MET A 604 -2.46 -7.43 33.02
C MET A 604 -2.80 -6.32 34.02
N LEU A 605 -1.96 -6.17 35.05
CA LEU A 605 -2.10 -5.12 36.07
C LEU A 605 -1.95 -3.73 35.44
N ALA A 606 -0.98 -3.57 34.54
CA ALA A 606 -0.77 -2.35 33.77
C ALA A 606 -1.95 -2.00 32.86
N GLY A 607 -2.57 -3.00 32.21
CA GLY A 607 -3.78 -2.81 31.41
C GLY A 607 -4.99 -2.34 32.24
N ILE A 608 -5.16 -2.90 33.45
CA ILE A 608 -6.18 -2.46 34.42
C ILE A 608 -5.91 -1.01 34.86
N ALA A 609 -4.67 -0.69 35.27
CA ALA A 609 -4.28 0.63 35.73
C ALA A 609 -4.40 1.71 34.64
N ALA A 610 -3.88 1.42 33.43
CA ALA A 610 -3.91 2.36 32.31
C ALA A 610 -5.34 2.67 31.83
N LEU A 611 -6.27 1.70 31.93
CA LEU A 611 -7.69 1.96 31.77
C LEU A 611 -8.23 2.81 32.94
N GLY A 612 -7.97 2.41 34.19
CA GLY A 612 -8.43 3.13 35.38
C GLY A 612 -8.09 4.62 35.39
N ILE A 613 -6.88 5.00 34.96
CA ILE A 613 -6.44 6.41 34.88
C ILE A 613 -7.32 7.25 33.94
N LEU A 614 -7.89 6.67 32.88
CA LEU A 614 -8.75 7.43 31.96
C LEU A 614 -10.04 7.90 32.67
N TRP A 615 -10.56 7.12 33.62
CA TRP A 615 -11.70 7.51 34.46
C TRP A 615 -11.29 8.27 35.74
N ALA A 616 -10.00 8.52 35.96
CA ALA A 616 -9.57 9.49 36.95
C ALA A 616 -9.89 10.91 36.44
N THR A 617 -10.93 11.51 37.02
CA THR A 617 -11.31 12.91 36.79
C THR A 617 -10.21 13.83 37.31
N GLU A 618 -9.74 14.74 36.46
CA GLU A 618 -9.02 15.92 36.95
C GLU A 618 -9.95 16.69 37.90
N GLY A 619 -9.47 16.93 39.12
CA GLY A 619 -10.06 17.93 39.99
C GLY A 619 -9.88 19.28 39.33
N GLY A 620 -11.00 19.95 39.03
CA GLY A 620 -10.95 21.39 38.75
C GLY A 620 -10.65 22.15 40.05
N ASP A 621 -10.21 23.39 39.91
CA ASP A 621 -9.82 24.24 41.03
C ASP A 621 -11.03 24.55 41.94
N GLY A 622 -11.18 23.77 43.02
CA GLY A 622 -12.29 23.90 43.97
C GLY A 622 -12.53 22.64 44.82
N GLU A 623 -12.01 22.65 46.04
CA GLU A 623 -12.54 21.99 47.26
C GLU A 623 -13.06 20.53 47.14
N GLY A 624 -12.45 19.71 46.28
CA GLY A 624 -12.76 18.28 46.13
C GLY A 624 -11.71 17.37 46.77
N GLU A 625 -11.77 17.16 48.09
CA GLU A 625 -10.89 16.19 48.76
C GLU A 625 -11.07 14.75 48.23
N GLY A 626 -9.95 14.03 48.03
CA GLY A 626 -9.97 12.55 47.96
C GLY A 626 -9.20 11.88 46.81
N ARG A 627 -8.94 12.53 45.66
CA ARG A 627 -8.32 11.83 44.48
C ARG A 627 -7.12 12.50 43.79
N GLY A 628 -6.56 13.57 44.35
CA GLY A 628 -5.39 14.29 43.78
C GLY A 628 -4.07 13.49 43.67
N PHE A 629 -4.00 12.27 44.22
CA PHE A 629 -2.80 11.42 44.18
C PHE A 629 -2.67 10.55 42.91
N LEU A 630 -3.72 10.49 42.07
CA LEU A 630 -3.77 9.71 40.83
C LEU A 630 -3.22 10.51 39.64
N LYS A 631 -1.89 10.71 39.61
CA LYS A 631 -1.21 11.46 38.54
C LYS A 631 -1.33 10.79 37.18
N ARG A 632 -1.78 11.56 36.16
CA ARG A 632 -1.81 11.10 34.76
C ARG A 632 -0.42 10.78 34.20
N ASP A 633 0.64 11.31 34.80
CA ASP A 633 2.06 11.01 34.53
C ASP A 633 2.42 9.52 34.60
N LEU A 634 1.64 8.71 35.33
CA LEU A 634 1.81 7.26 35.39
C LEU A 634 1.40 6.57 34.08
N LEU A 635 0.53 7.19 33.27
CA LEU A 635 -0.10 6.55 32.12
C LEU A 635 0.89 6.11 31.03
N PRO A 636 1.86 6.93 30.58
CA PRO A 636 2.82 6.50 29.58
C PRO A 636 3.68 5.31 30.05
N ARG A 637 4.06 5.28 31.34
CA ARG A 637 4.86 4.20 31.95
C ARG A 637 4.10 2.87 31.94
N LEU A 638 2.84 2.90 32.35
CA LEU A 638 1.95 1.72 32.35
C LEU A 638 1.70 1.21 30.94
N VAL A 639 1.48 2.11 29.98
CA VAL A 639 1.22 1.77 28.57
C VAL A 639 2.44 1.14 27.89
N ASP A 640 3.63 1.68 28.15
CA ASP A 640 4.91 1.18 27.61
C ASP A 640 5.28 -0.19 28.21
N MET A 641 5.15 -0.34 29.53
CA MET A 641 5.36 -1.62 30.24
C MET A 641 4.38 -2.70 29.75
N ALA A 642 3.08 -2.39 29.66
CA ALA A 642 2.07 -3.30 29.13
C ALA A 642 2.40 -3.72 27.69
N LYS A 643 2.82 -2.77 26.84
CA LYS A 643 3.21 -3.04 25.45
C LYS A 643 4.40 -4.01 25.38
N ARG A 644 5.54 -3.71 26.05
CA ARG A 644 6.74 -4.54 25.95
C ARG A 644 6.53 -5.95 26.47
N ALA A 645 5.87 -6.10 27.61
CA ALA A 645 5.62 -7.42 28.19
C ALA A 645 4.68 -8.25 27.29
N LEU A 646 3.64 -7.65 26.70
CA LEU A 646 2.77 -8.33 25.72
C LEU A 646 3.48 -8.71 24.43
N GLU A 647 4.34 -7.83 23.90
CA GLU A 647 5.15 -8.12 22.71
C GLU A 647 6.18 -9.24 22.99
N GLY A 648 6.69 -9.33 24.22
CA GLY A 648 7.56 -10.41 24.69
C GLY A 648 6.86 -11.76 24.89
N THR A 649 5.78 -11.82 25.66
CA THR A 649 5.09 -13.11 25.94
C THR A 649 4.52 -13.74 24.68
N SER A 650 4.00 -12.92 23.76
CA SER A 650 3.44 -13.39 22.48
C SER A 650 4.47 -14.02 21.52
N ILE A 651 5.77 -13.97 21.84
CA ILE A 651 6.87 -14.54 21.04
C ILE A 651 7.63 -15.64 21.80
N MET A 652 7.85 -15.46 23.11
CA MET A 652 8.82 -16.25 23.88
C MET A 652 8.23 -17.42 24.69
N GLN A 653 6.91 -17.44 24.91
CA GLN A 653 6.27 -18.42 25.80
C GLN A 653 4.94 -18.93 25.20
N PRO A 654 4.48 -20.15 25.58
CA PRO A 654 3.13 -20.59 25.23
C PRO A 654 2.12 -19.66 25.93
N PRO A 655 1.23 -18.97 25.19
CA PRO A 655 0.33 -17.97 25.77
C PRO A 655 -0.73 -18.62 26.63
N CYS A 656 -1.24 -17.87 27.61
CA CYS A 656 -2.26 -18.33 28.55
C CYS A 656 -3.50 -17.41 28.56
N LEU A 657 -4.49 -17.73 29.41
CA LEU A 657 -5.74 -16.97 29.50
C LEU A 657 -5.50 -15.49 29.87
N THR A 658 -4.56 -15.20 30.77
CA THR A 658 -4.26 -13.83 31.21
C THR A 658 -3.59 -13.01 30.11
N ASP A 659 -2.85 -13.61 29.16
CA ASP A 659 -2.35 -12.90 27.98
C ASP A 659 -3.49 -12.46 27.06
N VAL A 660 -4.49 -13.32 26.81
CA VAL A 660 -5.69 -12.96 26.02
C VAL A 660 -6.48 -11.86 26.72
N GLN A 661 -6.70 -11.97 28.03
CA GLN A 661 -7.34 -10.93 28.84
C GLN A 661 -6.56 -9.61 28.77
N SER A 662 -5.23 -9.66 28.78
CA SER A 662 -4.37 -8.48 28.70
C SER A 662 -4.36 -7.84 27.30
N TRP A 663 -4.40 -8.63 26.22
CA TRP A 663 -4.60 -8.11 24.87
C TRP A 663 -6.01 -7.53 24.67
N ASN A 664 -7.04 -8.03 25.37
CA ASN A 664 -8.36 -7.40 25.42
C ASN A 664 -8.30 -6.03 26.14
N LEU A 665 -7.65 -5.95 27.31
CA LEU A 665 -7.40 -4.67 28.02
C LEU A 665 -6.63 -3.68 27.14
N ARG A 666 -5.56 -4.14 26.48
CA ARG A 666 -4.76 -3.34 25.54
C ARG A 666 -5.58 -2.85 24.34
N SER A 667 -6.46 -3.69 23.80
CA SER A 667 -7.36 -3.33 22.70
C SER A 667 -8.39 -2.28 23.11
N LEU A 668 -8.99 -2.40 24.30
CA LEU A 668 -9.88 -1.38 24.87
C LEU A 668 -9.15 -0.05 25.10
N PHE A 669 -7.94 -0.10 25.67
CA PHE A 669 -7.12 1.09 25.90
C PHE A 669 -6.77 1.81 24.58
N LEU A 670 -6.32 1.05 23.58
CA LEU A 670 -6.02 1.59 22.25
C LEU A 670 -7.27 2.16 21.56
N ARG A 671 -8.46 1.59 21.80
CA ARG A 671 -9.72 2.11 21.25
C ARG A 671 -10.07 3.49 21.82
N LEU A 672 -9.68 3.77 23.08
CA LEU A 672 -9.91 5.04 23.78
C LEU A 672 -8.87 6.12 23.44
N THR A 673 -7.65 5.72 23.08
CA THR A 673 -6.48 6.65 23.07
C THR A 673 -5.73 6.75 21.74
N ASP A 674 -5.71 5.70 20.91
CA ASP A 674 -4.79 5.54 19.77
C ASP A 674 -5.52 5.31 18.43
N HIS A 675 -4.76 5.35 17.33
CA HIS A 675 -5.21 5.26 15.94
C HIS A 675 -5.83 3.88 15.60
N PRO A 676 -6.91 3.80 14.78
CA PRO A 676 -7.65 2.57 14.50
C PRO A 676 -6.81 1.36 14.06
N HIS A 677 -5.71 1.62 13.35
CA HIS A 677 -4.78 0.58 12.91
C HIS A 677 -4.13 -0.16 14.10
N ALA A 678 -3.71 0.56 15.14
CA ALA A 678 -3.12 -0.03 16.34
C ALA A 678 -4.15 -0.87 17.11
N THR A 679 -5.37 -0.34 17.25
CA THR A 679 -6.50 -1.05 17.87
C THR A 679 -6.86 -2.33 17.10
N TRP A 680 -6.95 -2.26 15.77
CA TRP A 680 -7.25 -3.40 14.92
C TRP A 680 -6.16 -4.48 15.02
N MET A 681 -4.88 -4.11 14.91
CA MET A 681 -3.76 -5.03 15.08
C MET A 681 -3.78 -5.73 16.45
N ALA A 682 -4.02 -4.99 17.54
CA ALA A 682 -4.10 -5.57 18.89
C ALA A 682 -5.22 -6.62 19.01
N THR A 683 -6.40 -6.36 18.44
CA THR A 683 -7.48 -7.37 18.41
C THR A 683 -7.18 -8.56 17.50
N CYS A 684 -6.40 -8.38 16.44
CA CYS A 684 -5.96 -9.50 15.60
C CYS A 684 -4.98 -10.41 16.38
N THR A 685 -4.03 -9.82 17.12
CA THR A 685 -3.17 -10.58 18.04
C THR A 685 -4.00 -11.32 19.09
N ALA A 686 -4.95 -10.64 19.75
CA ALA A 686 -5.86 -11.27 20.72
C ALA A 686 -6.56 -12.50 20.14
N MET A 687 -7.05 -12.44 18.90
CA MET A 687 -7.72 -13.56 18.22
C MET A 687 -6.79 -14.71 17.85
N HIS A 688 -5.53 -14.45 17.50
CA HIS A 688 -4.54 -15.52 17.30
C HIS A 688 -4.14 -16.18 18.63
N LEU A 689 -4.09 -15.42 19.73
CA LEU A 689 -3.90 -15.99 21.07
C LEU A 689 -5.11 -16.79 21.55
N VAL A 690 -6.34 -16.39 21.20
CA VAL A 690 -7.57 -17.21 21.36
C VAL A 690 -7.48 -18.54 20.60
N GLU A 691 -6.81 -18.55 19.44
CA GLU A 691 -6.61 -19.77 18.65
C GLU A 691 -5.59 -20.70 19.33
N SER A 692 -4.41 -20.18 19.71
CA SER A 692 -3.34 -20.97 20.33
C SER A 692 -3.62 -21.41 21.76
N THR A 693 -4.35 -20.62 22.56
CA THR A 693 -4.84 -21.03 23.90
C THR A 693 -6.01 -22.01 23.85
N GLY A 694 -6.62 -22.22 22.67
CA GLY A 694 -7.74 -23.13 22.49
C GLY A 694 -9.08 -22.66 23.09
N ILE A 695 -9.16 -21.48 23.72
CA ILE A 695 -10.36 -21.05 24.49
C ILE A 695 -11.63 -20.82 23.65
N HIS A 696 -11.51 -20.85 22.32
CA HIS A 696 -12.63 -20.91 21.38
C HIS A 696 -13.37 -22.26 21.38
N ARG A 697 -12.87 -23.27 22.11
CA ARG A 697 -13.44 -24.63 22.18
C ARG A 697 -13.96 -24.96 23.57
N GLU A 698 -15.17 -25.49 23.63
CA GLU A 698 -15.78 -26.05 24.84
C GLU A 698 -15.23 -27.48 25.06
N GLN A 699 -14.01 -27.60 25.61
CA GLN A 699 -13.35 -28.89 25.89
C GLN A 699 -13.35 -29.22 27.39
N THR A 700 -13.93 -30.38 27.74
CA THR A 700 -13.88 -30.99 29.08
C THR A 700 -12.81 -32.09 29.14
N SER A 701 -11.53 -31.72 29.31
CA SER A 701 -10.46 -32.68 29.67
C SER A 701 -9.15 -32.07 30.21
N ALA A 702 -8.77 -32.54 31.39
CA ALA A 702 -7.42 -32.97 31.82
C ALA A 702 -6.19 -32.03 31.80
N THR A 703 -6.12 -30.94 31.02
CA THR A 703 -4.86 -30.17 30.86
C THR A 703 -4.85 -28.79 31.49
N LEU A 704 -5.87 -28.40 32.24
CA LEU A 704 -5.97 -27.11 32.94
C LEU A 704 -6.54 -27.32 34.35
N PRO A 705 -6.05 -26.63 35.40
CA PRO A 705 -6.52 -26.85 36.78
C PRO A 705 -8.01 -26.54 36.99
N ASP A 706 -8.70 -27.42 37.71
CA ASP A 706 -10.14 -27.33 37.92
C ASP A 706 -10.56 -26.18 38.85
N HIS A 707 -11.24 -25.17 38.30
CA HIS A 707 -12.20 -24.36 39.04
C HIS A 707 -13.39 -24.00 38.12
N PRO A 708 -14.66 -24.20 38.54
CA PRO A 708 -15.82 -23.95 37.68
C PRO A 708 -16.01 -22.48 37.29
N HIS A 709 -15.45 -21.54 38.05
CA HIS A 709 -15.44 -20.11 37.70
C HIS A 709 -14.53 -19.78 36.50
N ASP A 710 -13.48 -20.58 36.24
CA ASP A 710 -12.59 -20.35 35.09
C ASP A 710 -13.34 -20.55 33.76
N LEU A 711 -14.25 -21.52 33.67
CA LEU A 711 -14.98 -21.81 32.43
C LEU A 711 -15.85 -20.62 31.97
N GLU A 712 -16.56 -19.97 32.89
CA GLU A 712 -17.42 -18.83 32.55
C GLU A 712 -16.59 -17.57 32.21
N ILE A 713 -15.49 -17.33 32.95
CA ILE A 713 -14.51 -16.27 32.63
C ILE A 713 -13.84 -16.53 31.26
N ARG A 714 -13.55 -17.79 30.93
CA ARG A 714 -12.99 -18.23 29.64
C ARG A 714 -13.97 -17.96 28.49
N ARG A 715 -15.26 -18.31 28.63
CA ARG A 715 -16.32 -17.97 27.66
C ARG A 715 -16.41 -16.46 27.45
N ARG A 716 -16.46 -15.67 28.53
CA ARG A 716 -16.53 -14.21 28.46
C ARG A 716 -15.31 -13.62 27.76
N THR A 717 -14.10 -14.08 28.11
CA THR A 717 -12.84 -13.68 27.46
C THR A 717 -12.85 -13.96 25.95
N PHE A 718 -13.32 -15.14 25.53
CA PHE A 718 -13.47 -15.51 24.12
C PHE A 718 -14.46 -14.60 23.38
N TRP A 719 -15.69 -14.47 23.87
CA TRP A 719 -16.73 -13.73 23.15
C TRP A 719 -16.44 -12.22 23.10
N ILE A 720 -15.83 -11.65 24.13
CA ILE A 720 -15.36 -10.26 24.10
C ILE A 720 -14.21 -10.08 23.11
N ALA A 721 -13.19 -10.96 23.09
CA ALA A 721 -12.11 -10.86 22.09
C ALA A 721 -12.67 -10.89 20.66
N ARG A 722 -13.62 -11.81 20.40
CA ARG A 722 -14.31 -11.97 19.11
C ARG A 722 -15.16 -10.76 18.75
N MET A 723 -15.90 -10.19 19.70
CA MET A 723 -16.71 -8.98 19.53
C MET A 723 -15.82 -7.77 19.21
N LEU A 724 -14.79 -7.51 20.02
CA LEU A 724 -13.84 -6.41 19.81
C LEU A 724 -13.17 -6.50 18.44
N ASN A 725 -12.67 -7.68 18.05
CA ASN A 725 -12.06 -7.86 16.74
C ASN A 725 -13.06 -7.68 15.60
N THR A 726 -14.31 -8.14 15.75
CA THR A 726 -15.34 -7.96 14.73
C THR A 726 -15.72 -6.48 14.57
N TRP A 727 -16.10 -5.80 15.65
CA TRP A 727 -16.57 -4.42 15.63
C TRP A 727 -15.47 -3.43 15.25
N PHE A 728 -14.25 -3.54 15.79
CA PHE A 728 -13.18 -2.60 15.43
C PHE A 728 -12.68 -2.81 13.99
N SER A 729 -12.74 -4.05 13.47
CA SER A 729 -12.53 -4.31 12.03
C SER A 729 -13.62 -3.64 11.19
N PHE A 730 -14.89 -3.71 11.60
CA PHE A 730 -16.00 -3.04 10.92
C PHE A 730 -15.87 -1.52 10.94
N GLU A 731 -15.61 -0.90 12.10
CA GLU A 731 -15.43 0.55 12.20
C GLU A 731 -14.23 1.05 11.37
N HIS A 732 -13.11 0.30 11.34
CA HIS A 732 -11.92 0.65 10.57
C HIS A 732 -12.04 0.35 9.06
N GLY A 733 -12.96 -0.54 8.64
CA GLY A 733 -13.07 -0.99 7.25
C GLY A 733 -12.02 -2.03 6.86
N ARG A 734 -11.73 -2.96 7.77
CA ARG A 734 -10.73 -4.03 7.62
C ARG A 734 -11.35 -5.41 7.83
N THR A 735 -10.62 -6.43 7.40
CA THR A 735 -10.95 -7.83 7.67
C THR A 735 -10.68 -8.18 9.14
N ARG A 736 -11.61 -8.91 9.76
CA ARG A 736 -11.43 -9.55 11.08
C ARG A 736 -10.64 -10.87 10.95
N VAL A 737 -10.23 -11.45 12.08
CA VAL A 737 -9.69 -12.81 12.15
C VAL A 737 -10.86 -13.81 12.23
N ALA A 738 -10.87 -14.81 11.36
CA ALA A 738 -11.91 -15.84 11.29
C ALA A 738 -11.40 -17.19 11.79
N LEU A 739 -11.82 -17.58 13.00
CA LEU A 739 -11.45 -18.85 13.63
C LEU A 739 -12.31 -20.03 13.15
N ARG A 740 -11.72 -21.22 13.11
CA ARG A 740 -12.39 -22.48 12.73
C ARG A 740 -12.69 -23.33 13.97
N GLY A 741 -13.74 -24.15 13.91
CA GLY A 741 -14.07 -25.11 14.97
C GLY A 741 -14.45 -24.46 16.31
N ILE A 742 -15.12 -23.31 16.27
CA ILE A 742 -15.64 -22.63 17.47
C ILE A 742 -16.76 -23.50 18.07
N THR A 743 -16.56 -23.99 19.29
CA THR A 743 -17.59 -24.72 20.05
C THR A 743 -17.93 -24.08 21.40
N CYS A 744 -17.19 -23.04 21.80
CA CYS A 744 -17.46 -22.25 23.00
C CYS A 744 -18.92 -21.74 23.03
N ARG A 745 -19.64 -22.06 24.10
CA ARG A 745 -21.02 -21.61 24.34
C ARG A 745 -21.06 -20.12 24.68
N LEU A 746 -22.23 -19.50 24.52
CA LEU A 746 -22.46 -18.13 24.99
C LEU A 746 -22.29 -18.04 26.52
N PRO A 747 -21.84 -16.91 27.08
CA PRO A 747 -21.76 -16.70 28.51
C PRO A 747 -23.12 -16.77 29.21
N THR A 748 -23.10 -17.13 30.48
CA THR A 748 -24.30 -17.24 31.32
C THR A 748 -24.68 -15.86 31.86
N ALA A 749 -25.99 -15.57 31.90
CA ALA A 749 -26.51 -14.37 32.54
C ALA A 749 -26.07 -14.34 34.02
N SER A 750 -25.57 -13.19 34.46
CA SER A 750 -25.13 -13.00 35.84
C SER A 750 -26.32 -12.64 36.73
N PRO A 751 -26.39 -13.13 37.97
CA PRO A 751 -27.41 -12.71 38.93
C PRO A 751 -27.13 -11.32 39.54
N ARG A 752 -26.12 -10.58 39.05
CA ARG A 752 -25.84 -9.20 39.49
C ARG A 752 -26.43 -8.19 38.53
N GLU A 753 -27.07 -7.18 39.10
CA GLU A 753 -27.59 -6.03 38.36
C GLU A 753 -26.48 -5.21 37.69
N ASP A 754 -25.26 -5.21 38.25
CA ASP A 754 -24.07 -4.49 37.74
C ASP A 754 -23.34 -5.18 36.57
N ASP A 755 -23.84 -6.31 36.06
CA ASP A 755 -23.24 -7.04 34.94
C ASP A 755 -24.13 -6.95 33.68
N TYR A 756 -23.63 -6.23 32.68
CA TYR A 756 -24.24 -6.02 31.37
C TYR A 756 -23.50 -6.79 30.25
N THR A 757 -22.55 -7.67 30.60
CA THR A 757 -21.72 -8.40 29.63
C THR A 757 -22.56 -9.27 28.69
N THR A 758 -23.65 -9.86 29.19
CA THR A 758 -24.55 -10.67 28.37
C THR A 758 -25.44 -9.83 27.45
N ASP A 759 -25.98 -8.70 27.91
CA ASP A 759 -26.67 -7.71 27.08
C ASP A 759 -25.78 -7.28 25.90
N TYR A 760 -24.49 -7.04 26.15
CA TYR A 760 -23.52 -6.61 25.16
C TYR A 760 -23.16 -7.72 24.15
N ILE A 761 -23.11 -8.99 24.60
CA ILE A 761 -22.89 -10.16 23.74
C ILE A 761 -24.17 -10.53 22.96
N ASN A 762 -25.36 -10.24 23.49
CA ASN A 762 -26.63 -10.34 22.75
C ASN A 762 -26.67 -9.30 21.62
N LEU A 763 -26.27 -8.05 21.90
CA LEU A 763 -26.09 -7.01 20.89
C LEU A 763 -25.06 -7.40 19.81
N TYR A 764 -23.94 -8.02 20.21
CA TYR A 764 -22.96 -8.61 19.27
C TYR A 764 -23.59 -9.70 18.40
N SER A 765 -24.39 -10.59 18.99
CA SER A 765 -25.04 -11.69 18.28
C SER A 765 -26.00 -11.18 17.19
N VAL A 766 -26.81 -10.16 17.51
CA VAL A 766 -27.68 -9.46 16.53
C VAL A 766 -26.84 -8.75 15.45
N SER A 767 -25.70 -8.15 15.80
CA SER A 767 -24.79 -7.51 14.83
C SER A 767 -24.13 -8.45 13.81
N CYS A 768 -24.23 -9.78 13.98
CA CYS A 768 -23.57 -10.75 13.09
C CYS A 768 -24.16 -10.82 11.65
N CYS A 769 -25.30 -10.17 11.37
CA CYS A 769 -25.81 -9.96 10.01
C CYS A 769 -25.10 -8.82 9.24
N LEU A 770 -24.34 -7.95 9.94
CA LEU A 770 -23.51 -6.91 9.33
C LEU A 770 -22.19 -7.46 8.77
N ASP A 771 -22.02 -8.78 8.78
CA ASP A 771 -20.86 -9.48 8.26
C ASP A 771 -20.72 -9.30 6.72
N PRO A 772 -19.61 -8.74 6.21
CA PRO A 772 -19.36 -8.63 4.76
C PRO A 772 -19.09 -9.98 4.08
N ASP A 773 -18.77 -11.04 4.83
CA ASP A 773 -18.57 -12.39 4.28
C ASP A 773 -19.90 -13.17 4.14
N ARG A 774 -21.02 -12.61 4.63
CA ARG A 774 -22.36 -13.21 4.52
C ARG A 774 -23.16 -12.59 3.38
N THR A 775 -23.74 -13.45 2.54
CA THR A 775 -24.78 -13.10 1.56
C THR A 775 -26.14 -12.98 2.26
N ASN A 776 -26.32 -11.92 3.03
CA ASN A 776 -27.61 -11.60 3.67
C ASN A 776 -28.54 -10.94 2.64
N GLN A 777 -29.85 -11.20 2.74
CA GLN A 777 -30.88 -10.51 1.95
C GLN A 777 -31.29 -9.18 2.63
N VAL A 778 -32.08 -8.34 1.95
CA VAL A 778 -32.45 -7.01 2.44
C VAL A 778 -33.33 -7.08 3.69
N GLU A 779 -34.27 -8.02 3.71
CA GLU A 779 -35.18 -8.29 4.82
C GLU A 779 -34.39 -8.59 6.11
N GLN A 780 -33.25 -9.27 6.00
CA GLN A 780 -32.39 -9.61 7.13
C GLN A 780 -31.69 -8.38 7.75
N TRP A 781 -31.52 -7.30 6.99
CA TRP A 781 -31.03 -6.02 7.52
C TRP A 781 -32.16 -5.13 8.05
N GLU A 782 -33.37 -5.22 7.48
CA GLU A 782 -34.55 -4.59 8.08
C GLU A 782 -34.92 -5.22 9.43
N ASP A 783 -34.96 -6.55 9.50
CA ASP A 783 -35.21 -7.31 10.73
C ASP A 783 -34.12 -7.08 11.77
N PHE A 784 -32.87 -6.89 11.34
CA PHE A 784 -31.81 -6.42 12.22
C PHE A 784 -32.14 -5.05 12.85
N ILE A 785 -32.63 -4.07 12.09
CA ILE A 785 -33.05 -2.77 12.66
C ILE A 785 -34.25 -2.94 13.59
N ARG A 786 -35.23 -3.80 13.26
CA ARG A 786 -36.39 -4.11 14.13
C ARG A 786 -35.95 -4.74 15.46
N GLN A 787 -35.09 -5.77 15.41
CA GLN A 787 -34.50 -6.42 16.58
C GLN A 787 -33.64 -5.45 17.40
N LEU A 788 -32.81 -4.65 16.72
CA LEU A 788 -31.94 -3.67 17.34
C LEU A 788 -32.72 -2.60 18.08
N GLU A 789 -33.85 -2.13 17.56
CA GLU A 789 -34.73 -1.22 18.30
C GLU A 789 -35.27 -1.90 19.56
N GLY A 790 -35.85 -3.09 19.42
CA GLY A 790 -36.52 -3.85 20.49
C GLY A 790 -35.61 -4.42 21.61
N LEU A 791 -34.29 -4.51 21.41
CA LEU A 791 -33.36 -4.88 22.48
C LEU A 791 -33.40 -3.87 23.64
N GLU A 792 -33.75 -4.31 24.85
CA GLU A 792 -33.59 -3.47 26.04
C GLU A 792 -32.09 -3.15 26.27
N ALA A 793 -31.79 -1.96 26.78
CA ALA A 793 -30.43 -1.45 26.94
C ALA A 793 -30.25 -0.78 28.30
N ARG A 794 -29.93 -1.58 29.32
CA ARG A 794 -29.85 -1.17 30.74
C ARG A 794 -28.70 -0.19 31.07
N HIS A 795 -27.83 0.14 30.11
CA HIS A 795 -26.69 1.03 30.31
C HIS A 795 -26.42 1.88 29.04
N ASP A 796 -26.14 3.17 29.20
CA ASP A 796 -25.95 4.12 28.08
C ASP A 796 -24.84 3.72 27.10
N GLY A 797 -23.79 3.04 27.56
CA GLY A 797 -22.76 2.47 26.67
C GLY A 797 -23.31 1.43 25.67
N ILE A 798 -24.40 0.74 26.02
CA ILE A 798 -25.13 -0.17 25.13
C ILE A 798 -26.03 0.62 24.18
N VAL A 799 -26.73 1.65 24.65
CA VAL A 799 -27.52 2.56 23.80
C VAL A 799 -26.66 3.21 22.71
N LEU A 800 -25.47 3.69 23.08
CA LEU A 800 -24.47 4.21 22.14
C LEU A 800 -23.98 3.16 21.13
N SER A 801 -23.76 1.93 21.59
CA SER A 801 -23.31 0.84 20.71
C SER A 801 -24.43 0.42 19.74
N LYS A 802 -25.69 0.39 20.20
CA LYS A 802 -26.89 0.21 19.36
C LYS A 802 -26.96 1.29 18.28
N ALA A 803 -26.76 2.57 18.63
CA ALA A 803 -26.76 3.66 17.66
C ALA A 803 -25.66 3.49 16.60
N ASN A 804 -24.41 3.22 17.01
CA ASN A 804 -23.30 2.96 16.07
C ASN A 804 -23.59 1.78 15.12
N LEU A 805 -24.23 0.72 15.62
CA LEU A 805 -24.64 -0.44 14.83
C LEU A 805 -25.83 -0.17 13.89
N ALA A 806 -26.80 0.66 14.28
CA ALA A 806 -27.89 1.11 13.42
C ALA A 806 -27.36 1.93 12.23
N LEU A 807 -26.44 2.85 12.52
CA LEU A 807 -25.74 3.64 11.49
C LEU A 807 -24.90 2.75 10.56
N CYS A 808 -24.29 1.67 11.09
CA CYS A 808 -23.60 0.66 10.28
C CYS A 808 -24.57 -0.11 9.36
N GLY A 809 -25.73 -0.53 9.87
CA GLY A 809 -26.81 -1.13 9.09
C GLY A 809 -27.27 -0.23 7.96
N TYR A 810 -27.56 1.05 8.24
CA TYR A 810 -27.90 2.05 7.23
C TYR A 810 -26.83 2.15 6.12
N ARG A 811 -25.55 2.27 6.49
CA ARG A 811 -24.44 2.39 5.51
C ARG A 811 -24.36 1.18 4.57
N ARG A 812 -24.66 -0.03 5.06
CA ARG A 812 -24.77 -1.24 4.21
C ARG A 812 -26.01 -1.22 3.33
N MET A 813 -27.19 -0.99 3.90
CA MET A 813 -28.46 -1.02 3.17
C MET A 813 -28.48 0.02 2.03
N ARG A 814 -27.96 1.22 2.25
CA ARG A 814 -27.82 2.30 1.24
C ARG A 814 -26.92 1.93 0.05
N LEU A 815 -26.09 0.89 0.16
CA LEU A 815 -25.24 0.39 -0.93
C LEU A 815 -25.82 -0.84 -1.64
N ALA A 816 -26.81 -1.50 -1.03
CA ALA A 816 -27.50 -2.67 -1.59
C ALA A 816 -28.88 -2.32 -2.19
N VAL A 817 -29.52 -1.25 -1.70
CA VAL A 817 -30.90 -0.87 -2.06
C VAL A 817 -30.94 0.58 -2.54
N PRO A 818 -31.55 0.90 -3.69
CA PRO A 818 -31.64 2.27 -4.20
C PRO A 818 -32.46 3.22 -3.32
N THR A 819 -33.51 2.70 -2.69
CA THR A 819 -34.51 3.44 -1.89
C THR A 819 -34.90 2.62 -0.66
N LEU A 820 -34.78 3.18 0.54
CA LEU A 820 -35.19 2.54 1.79
C LEU A 820 -36.60 3.00 2.20
N SER A 821 -37.34 2.12 2.88
CA SER A 821 -38.68 2.42 3.37
C SER A 821 -38.67 3.50 4.45
N SER A 822 -39.69 4.38 4.44
CA SER A 822 -39.77 5.48 5.41
C SER A 822 -39.84 5.00 6.86
N GLU A 823 -40.41 3.81 7.10
CA GLU A 823 -40.42 3.16 8.41
C GLU A 823 -39.00 2.86 8.91
N ILE A 824 -38.17 2.19 8.09
CA ILE A 824 -36.80 1.82 8.46
C ILE A 824 -35.93 3.07 8.65
N LEU A 825 -36.12 4.11 7.83
CA LEU A 825 -35.46 5.40 8.04
C LEU A 825 -35.87 6.06 9.37
N GLY A 826 -37.15 6.08 9.70
CA GLY A 826 -37.66 6.58 10.99
C GLY A 826 -37.10 5.79 12.18
N ARG A 827 -37.02 4.46 12.10
CA ARG A 827 -36.37 3.62 13.12
C ARG A 827 -34.88 3.95 13.30
N ILE A 828 -34.15 4.17 12.20
CA ILE A 828 -32.73 4.58 12.25
C ILE A 828 -32.58 5.96 12.91
N ILE A 829 -33.49 6.90 12.63
CA ILE A 829 -33.52 8.22 13.30
C ILE A 829 -33.83 8.05 14.80
N SER A 830 -34.87 7.28 15.16
CA SER A 830 -35.25 6.92 16.54
C SER A 830 -34.06 6.40 17.36
N ILE A 831 -33.33 5.40 16.84
CA ILE A 831 -32.16 4.83 17.52
C ILE A 831 -31.00 5.85 17.56
N GLY A 832 -30.81 6.64 16.50
CA GLY A 832 -29.80 7.69 16.43
C GLY A 832 -30.01 8.79 17.47
N LEU A 833 -31.25 9.26 17.66
CA LEU A 833 -31.63 10.27 18.66
C LEU A 833 -31.38 9.77 20.10
N LYS A 834 -31.83 8.55 20.41
CA LYS A 834 -31.53 7.88 21.70
C LYS A 834 -30.02 7.77 21.94
N GLY A 835 -29.24 7.59 20.88
CA GLY A 835 -27.77 7.64 20.89
C GLY A 835 -27.19 9.02 21.20
N LEU A 836 -27.79 10.11 20.71
CA LEU A 836 -27.38 11.48 21.06
C LEU A 836 -27.64 11.80 22.54
N GLU A 837 -28.82 11.42 23.04
CA GLU A 837 -29.16 11.59 24.46
C GLU A 837 -28.20 10.82 25.38
N ALA A 838 -27.88 9.58 25.04
CA ALA A 838 -26.89 8.77 25.76
C ALA A 838 -25.48 9.39 25.68
N ALA A 839 -25.09 9.95 24.52
CA ALA A 839 -23.81 10.66 24.39
C ALA A 839 -23.77 11.89 25.30
N GLN A 840 -24.85 12.66 25.37
CA GLN A 840 -24.97 13.82 26.24
C GLN A 840 -24.86 13.43 27.72
N ARG A 841 -25.68 12.48 28.20
CA ARG A 841 -25.62 12.00 29.60
C ARG A 841 -24.24 11.51 30.01
N MET A 842 -23.55 10.79 29.12
CA MET A 842 -22.20 10.28 29.39
C MET A 842 -21.13 11.37 29.33
N ALA A 843 -21.30 12.41 28.52
CA ALA A 843 -20.42 13.59 28.49
C ALA A 843 -20.60 14.49 29.72
N GLU A 844 -21.84 14.67 30.19
CA GLU A 844 -22.17 15.35 31.45
C GLU A 844 -21.52 14.63 32.65
N GLN A 845 -21.60 13.29 32.67
CA GLN A 845 -20.89 12.43 33.64
C GLN A 845 -19.36 12.36 33.41
N ARG A 846 -18.80 13.10 32.44
CA ARG A 846 -17.39 13.09 32.01
C ARG A 846 -16.80 11.70 31.70
N LYS A 847 -17.63 10.70 31.37
CA LYS A 847 -17.19 9.31 31.12
C LYS A 847 -16.55 9.20 29.72
N PRO A 848 -15.23 8.94 29.58
CA PRO A 848 -14.50 9.10 28.32
C PRO A 848 -14.68 7.94 27.31
N TRP A 849 -15.90 7.44 27.13
CA TRP A 849 -16.17 6.37 26.17
C TRP A 849 -16.09 6.85 24.72
N TRP A 850 -15.38 6.10 23.86
CA TRP A 850 -15.17 6.49 22.45
C TRP A 850 -16.47 6.72 21.67
N HIS A 851 -17.54 6.00 21.99
CA HIS A 851 -18.83 6.20 21.33
C HIS A 851 -19.48 7.57 21.61
N VAL A 852 -19.12 8.25 22.71
CA VAL A 852 -19.59 9.61 23.02
C VAL A 852 -19.14 10.61 21.95
N ALA A 853 -17.95 10.40 21.38
CA ALA A 853 -17.47 11.14 20.21
C ALA A 853 -18.00 10.59 18.88
N ASN A 854 -17.98 9.27 18.72
CA ASN A 854 -18.28 8.62 17.44
C ASN A 854 -19.75 8.77 17.04
N VAL A 855 -20.69 8.57 17.97
CA VAL A 855 -22.13 8.55 17.66
C VAL A 855 -22.62 9.91 17.16
N PRO A 856 -22.41 11.06 17.83
CA PRO A 856 -22.84 12.36 17.30
C PRO A 856 -22.25 12.68 15.92
N PHE A 857 -20.93 12.44 15.73
CA PHE A 857 -20.27 12.67 14.45
C PHE A 857 -20.81 11.78 13.32
N GLN A 858 -21.07 10.49 13.60
CA GLN A 858 -21.63 9.56 12.62
C GLN A 858 -23.12 9.79 12.36
N VAL A 859 -23.90 10.24 13.34
CA VAL A 859 -25.30 10.69 13.15
C VAL A 859 -25.33 11.88 12.19
N ILE A 860 -24.48 12.90 12.39
CA ILE A 860 -24.36 14.05 11.47
C ILE A 860 -24.05 13.57 10.04
N CYS A 861 -23.06 12.68 9.88
CA CYS A 861 -22.71 12.14 8.57
C CYS A 861 -23.85 11.34 7.93
N VAL A 862 -24.60 10.55 8.72
CA VAL A 862 -25.72 9.74 8.21
C VAL A 862 -26.93 10.60 7.86
N PHE A 863 -27.32 11.57 8.69
CA PHE A 863 -28.46 12.45 8.39
C PHE A 863 -28.20 13.32 7.13
N LEU A 864 -26.98 13.85 6.96
CA LEU A 864 -26.56 14.51 5.72
C LEU A 864 -26.55 13.58 4.49
N ALA A 865 -26.49 12.26 4.70
CA ALA A 865 -26.49 11.25 3.65
C ALA A 865 -27.86 10.60 3.41
N MET A 866 -28.79 10.71 4.36
CA MET A 866 -30.20 10.32 4.21
C MET A 866 -30.97 11.36 3.41
N ASP A 867 -30.69 12.64 3.66
CA ASP A 867 -31.25 13.79 2.95
C ASP A 867 -32.80 13.94 3.06
N VAL A 868 -33.39 13.31 4.07
CA VAL A 868 -34.83 13.40 4.36
C VAL A 868 -35.11 14.54 5.34
N ARG A 869 -36.20 15.30 5.12
CA ARG A 869 -36.60 16.47 5.94
C ARG A 869 -36.55 16.21 7.45
N GLU A 870 -37.00 15.04 7.90
CA GLU A 870 -36.95 14.60 9.30
C GLU A 870 -35.51 14.53 9.83
N SER A 871 -34.63 13.77 9.16
CA SER A 871 -33.21 13.67 9.53
C SER A 871 -32.47 15.02 9.52
N LEU A 872 -32.84 15.92 8.60
CA LEU A 872 -32.28 17.27 8.52
C LEU A 872 -32.77 18.19 9.65
N ALA A 873 -34.01 18.04 10.12
CA ALA A 873 -34.53 18.79 11.26
C ALA A 873 -33.77 18.48 12.56
N HIS A 874 -33.36 17.22 12.74
CA HIS A 874 -32.58 16.78 13.91
C HIS A 874 -31.08 17.10 13.83
N LEU A 875 -30.57 17.55 12.67
CA LEU A 875 -29.16 17.89 12.47
C LEU A 875 -28.65 18.95 13.46
N ALA A 876 -29.48 19.94 13.81
CA ALA A 876 -29.14 20.97 14.78
C ALA A 876 -29.01 20.44 16.22
N THR A 877 -29.67 19.33 16.56
CA THR A 877 -29.48 18.65 17.85
C THR A 877 -28.19 17.82 17.83
N ALA A 878 -27.96 17.05 16.76
CA ALA A 878 -26.71 16.27 16.61
C ALA A 878 -25.45 17.15 16.64
N MET A 879 -25.50 18.33 16.00
CA MET A 879 -24.44 19.34 16.07
C MET A 879 -24.21 19.85 17.51
N ARG A 880 -25.27 20.21 18.24
CA ARG A 880 -25.16 20.68 19.64
C ARG A 880 -24.59 19.59 20.56
N THR A 881 -25.06 18.34 20.45
CA THR A 881 -24.49 17.22 21.23
C THR A 881 -22.98 17.05 20.95
N LEU A 882 -22.53 17.19 19.70
CA LEU A 882 -21.09 17.14 19.39
C LEU A 882 -20.34 18.35 19.98
N GLU A 883 -20.93 19.55 19.95
CA GLU A 883 -20.37 20.77 20.53
C GLU A 883 -20.25 20.68 22.07
N ASP A 884 -21.26 20.12 22.75
CA ASP A 884 -21.19 19.83 24.18
C ASP A 884 -20.06 18.83 24.49
N VAL A 885 -19.95 17.72 23.76
CA VAL A 885 -18.85 16.73 23.91
C VAL A 885 -17.48 17.40 23.73
N VAL A 886 -17.33 18.28 22.74
CA VAL A 886 -16.09 19.04 22.52
C VAL A 886 -15.78 19.95 23.70
N GLU A 887 -16.79 20.60 24.30
CA GLU A 887 -16.60 21.50 25.43
C GLU A 887 -16.34 20.76 26.76
N ARG A 888 -16.83 19.53 26.95
CA ARG A 888 -16.53 18.75 28.19
C ARG A 888 -15.16 18.07 28.15
N PHE A 889 -14.67 17.66 26.98
CA PHE A 889 -13.37 16.96 26.86
C PHE A 889 -12.23 17.81 26.27
N LYS A 890 -12.52 18.90 25.56
CA LYS A 890 -11.59 19.95 25.04
C LYS A 890 -10.39 19.51 24.20
N THR A 891 -10.27 18.23 23.82
CA THR A 891 -9.11 17.69 23.10
C THR A 891 -9.02 18.12 21.63
N VAL A 892 -7.82 17.95 21.05
CA VAL A 892 -7.54 18.25 19.63
C VAL A 892 -8.39 17.37 18.70
N ALA A 893 -8.54 16.08 19.02
CA ALA A 893 -9.33 15.15 18.23
C ALA A 893 -10.81 15.58 18.15
N MET A 894 -11.37 16.11 19.23
CA MET A 894 -12.75 16.61 19.25
C MET A 894 -12.89 17.92 18.47
N LYS A 895 -11.95 18.85 18.64
CA LYS A 895 -11.93 20.11 17.89
C LYS A 895 -11.89 19.89 16.37
N GLU A 896 -11.06 18.96 15.87
CA GLU A 896 -11.02 18.61 14.45
C GLU A 896 -12.26 17.82 13.97
N ALA A 897 -12.84 16.96 14.80
CA ALA A 897 -14.11 16.28 14.47
C ALA A 897 -15.26 17.28 14.30
N LEU A 898 -15.40 18.25 15.22
CA LEU A 898 -16.41 19.31 15.14
C LEU A 898 -16.19 20.24 13.94
N LYS A 899 -14.95 20.67 13.70
CA LYS A 899 -14.56 21.47 12.53
C LYS A 899 -14.93 20.76 11.21
N THR A 900 -14.72 19.44 11.15
CA THR A 900 -15.08 18.60 10.00
C THR A 900 -16.58 18.43 9.84
N ALA A 901 -17.33 18.23 10.94
CA ALA A 901 -18.79 18.21 10.92
C ALA A 901 -19.38 19.54 10.40
N ARG A 902 -18.93 20.67 10.96
CA ARG A 902 -19.31 22.02 10.50
C ARG A 902 -18.96 22.25 9.02
N PHE A 903 -17.84 21.70 8.53
CA PHE A 903 -17.48 21.75 7.12
C PHE A 903 -18.44 20.94 6.24
N LEU A 904 -18.73 19.68 6.58
CA LEU A 904 -19.66 18.82 5.83
C LEU A 904 -21.08 19.41 5.76
N VAL A 905 -21.57 20.02 6.84
CA VAL A 905 -22.88 20.70 6.86
C VAL A 905 -22.89 21.90 5.91
N ARG A 906 -21.85 22.76 5.94
CA ARG A 906 -21.72 23.91 5.02
C ARG A 906 -21.63 23.47 3.56
N LEU A 907 -20.89 22.40 3.28
CA LEU A 907 -20.71 21.84 1.94
C LEU A 907 -22.03 21.27 1.39
N SER A 908 -22.80 20.57 2.23
CA SER A 908 -24.15 20.10 1.91
C SER A 908 -25.12 21.24 1.65
N LYS A 909 -25.07 22.32 2.45
CA LYS A 909 -25.89 23.52 2.22
C LYS A 909 -25.54 24.20 0.89
N LYS A 910 -24.25 24.52 0.67
CA LYS A 910 -23.76 25.15 -0.56
C LYS A 910 -24.27 24.41 -1.80
N ARG A 911 -24.10 23.08 -1.82
CA ARG A 911 -24.57 22.26 -2.94
C ARG A 911 -26.07 22.35 -3.17
N LYS A 912 -26.89 22.34 -2.12
CA LYS A 912 -28.35 22.48 -2.25
C LYS A 912 -28.76 23.87 -2.74
N ASP A 913 -28.07 24.91 -2.31
CA ASP A 913 -28.25 26.27 -2.82
C ASP A 913 -27.91 26.33 -4.33
N GLU A 914 -26.84 25.65 -4.77
CA GLU A 914 -26.43 25.52 -6.18
C GLU A 914 -27.41 24.68 -7.03
N ASP A 915 -27.76 23.48 -6.57
CA ASP A 915 -28.71 22.56 -7.23
C ASP A 915 -30.11 23.24 -7.37
N SER A 916 -30.56 23.95 -6.32
CA SER A 916 -31.78 24.79 -6.35
C SER A 916 -31.67 25.95 -7.35
N GLY A 917 -30.51 26.61 -7.41
CA GLY A 917 -30.23 27.66 -8.37
C GLY A 917 -30.30 27.18 -9.83
N VAL A 918 -29.86 25.95 -10.11
CA VAL A 918 -29.98 25.31 -11.43
C VAL A 918 -31.43 24.97 -11.77
N LEU A 919 -32.17 24.36 -10.84
CA LEU A 919 -33.59 24.05 -11.03
C LEU A 919 -34.42 25.32 -11.27
N GLY A 920 -34.17 26.38 -10.51
CA GLY A 920 -34.79 27.69 -10.73
C GLY A 920 -34.44 28.34 -12.07
N GLN A 921 -33.24 28.09 -12.62
CA GLN A 921 -32.90 28.51 -13.99
C GLN A 921 -33.64 27.69 -15.05
N CYS A 922 -33.87 26.38 -14.82
CA CYS A 922 -34.64 25.55 -15.73
C CYS A 922 -36.10 26.02 -15.81
N LEU A 923 -36.75 26.23 -14.66
CA LEU A 923 -38.12 26.75 -14.60
C LEU A 923 -38.25 28.11 -15.31
N ARG A 924 -37.29 29.03 -15.11
CA ARG A 924 -37.26 30.33 -15.80
C ARG A 924 -36.98 30.26 -17.31
N LYS A 925 -36.43 29.15 -17.83
CA LYS A 925 -36.13 28.96 -19.26
C LYS A 925 -37.21 28.20 -20.02
N VAL A 926 -38.13 27.54 -19.33
CA VAL A 926 -39.27 26.83 -19.95
C VAL A 926 -40.49 27.73 -20.09
N CYS A 927 -40.63 28.76 -19.25
CA CYS A 927 -41.73 29.71 -19.31
C CYS A 927 -41.53 30.84 -20.35
N GLU A 928 -41.67 30.51 -21.63
CA GLU A 928 -42.26 31.43 -22.62
C GLU A 928 -43.64 30.89 -23.05
N PRO A 929 -44.60 31.76 -23.45
CA PRO A 929 -46.02 31.44 -23.27
C PRO A 929 -46.60 30.54 -24.37
N CYS A 930 -46.66 29.23 -24.11
CA CYS A 930 -47.65 28.36 -24.74
C CYS A 930 -49.01 28.54 -24.04
N LEU A 931 -50.03 28.90 -24.81
CA LEU A 931 -51.42 28.99 -24.35
C LEU A 931 -52.03 27.58 -24.31
N ASP A 932 -51.76 26.85 -23.23
CA ASP A 932 -52.66 25.85 -22.62
C ASP A 932 -52.00 25.38 -21.30
N CYS A 933 -52.58 25.75 -20.17
CA CYS A 933 -52.01 25.44 -18.85
C CYS A 933 -52.48 24.06 -18.36
N ASP A 934 -51.57 23.10 -18.25
CA ASP A 934 -51.79 21.91 -17.42
C ASP A 934 -52.16 22.34 -15.99
N PRO A 935 -53.18 21.71 -15.36
CA PRO A 935 -53.59 22.07 -14.00
C PRO A 935 -52.52 21.65 -12.99
N GLN A 936 -51.72 22.62 -12.56
CA GLN A 936 -50.66 22.46 -11.58
C GLN A 936 -51.23 21.89 -10.26
N PRO A 937 -50.70 20.77 -9.73
CA PRO A 937 -51.30 20.10 -8.57
C PRO A 937 -51.24 20.99 -7.31
N GLU A 938 -52.37 21.10 -6.61
CA GLU A 938 -52.62 22.07 -5.53
C GLU A 938 -51.56 22.06 -4.41
N ASN A 939 -50.91 20.91 -4.19
CA ASN A 939 -49.84 20.69 -3.22
C ASN A 939 -48.56 21.52 -3.45
N LEU A 940 -48.47 22.31 -4.52
CA LEU A 940 -47.33 23.19 -4.83
C LEU A 940 -47.54 24.68 -4.51
N GLN A 941 -48.69 25.08 -3.94
CA GLN A 941 -48.86 26.47 -3.49
C GLN A 941 -47.94 26.78 -2.29
N PRO A 942 -47.04 27.78 -2.37
CA PRO A 942 -46.24 28.18 -1.23
C PRO A 942 -47.10 28.94 -0.20
N GLY A 943 -47.19 28.42 1.02
CA GLY A 943 -47.77 29.17 2.15
C GLY A 943 -47.05 30.51 2.37
N PRO A 944 -47.75 31.54 2.86
CA PRO A 944 -47.24 32.92 2.85
C PRO A 944 -45.95 33.06 3.67
N VAL A 945 -44.87 33.46 3.00
CA VAL A 945 -43.57 33.72 3.62
C VAL A 945 -43.63 35.07 4.33
N SER A 946 -43.86 35.06 5.65
CA SER A 946 -43.83 36.27 6.45
C SER A 946 -42.41 36.85 6.56
N SER A 947 -42.27 38.12 6.20
CA SER A 947 -41.00 38.85 6.28
C SER A 947 -40.62 39.14 7.73
N LEU A 948 -39.73 38.32 8.30
CA LEU A 948 -39.31 38.41 9.70
C LEU A 948 -38.31 39.56 9.95
N ALA A 949 -38.71 40.80 9.66
CA ALA A 949 -37.84 41.98 9.68
C ALA A 949 -38.54 43.30 10.06
N ALA A 950 -39.55 43.28 10.94
CA ALA A 950 -40.08 44.49 11.60
C ALA A 950 -40.84 44.17 12.91
N GLN A 951 -41.03 45.20 13.74
CA GLN A 951 -42.01 45.25 14.85
C GLN A 951 -41.86 44.23 15.99
N LEU A 952 -40.75 44.33 16.72
CA LEU A 952 -40.74 43.97 18.14
C LEU A 952 -41.37 45.12 18.96
N HIS A 953 -42.70 45.12 19.10
CA HIS A 953 -43.40 45.97 20.07
C HIS A 953 -44.42 45.16 20.87
N VAL A 954 -44.33 45.29 22.20
CA VAL A 954 -45.19 44.62 23.18
C VAL A 954 -46.57 45.29 23.22
N HIS A 955 -47.65 44.49 23.29
CA HIS A 955 -48.85 44.89 24.02
C HIS A 955 -49.54 43.68 24.69
N GLN A 956 -50.37 43.98 25.69
CA GLN A 956 -50.82 43.05 26.73
C GLN A 956 -52.14 42.34 26.41
N GLY A 957 -52.38 41.19 27.06
CA GLY A 957 -53.69 40.55 27.20
C GLY A 957 -53.92 40.12 28.67
N ASN A 958 -55.08 40.43 29.23
CA ASN A 958 -55.37 40.29 30.68
C ASN A 958 -55.92 38.89 31.06
N GLY A 959 -55.67 38.43 32.30
CA GLY A 959 -56.11 37.11 32.79
C GLY A 959 -55.84 36.79 34.28
N VAL A 960 -56.18 37.71 35.19
CA VAL A 960 -56.08 37.67 36.68
C VAL A 960 -57.18 36.73 37.29
N PRO A 961 -57.11 36.15 38.54
CA PRO A 961 -56.33 36.53 39.75
C PRO A 961 -55.58 35.40 40.53
N GLY A 962 -54.85 35.75 41.61
CA GLY A 962 -54.25 34.75 42.53
C GLY A 962 -53.48 35.13 43.83
N GLY A 963 -53.49 36.37 44.36
CA GLY A 963 -52.78 36.77 45.61
C GLY A 963 -51.28 37.13 45.41
N VAL A 964 -50.66 38.23 45.90
CA VAL A 964 -50.71 38.97 47.20
C VAL A 964 -49.97 38.16 48.30
N ILE A 965 -48.80 38.56 48.84
CA ILE A 965 -48.47 39.78 49.65
C ILE A 965 -47.00 40.31 49.45
N VAL A 966 -46.86 41.63 49.22
CA VAL A 966 -45.88 42.67 49.72
C VAL A 966 -44.35 42.39 49.96
N PRO A 967 -43.42 43.28 49.48
CA PRO A 967 -41.94 43.33 49.74
C PRO A 967 -41.58 44.33 50.90
N PRO A 968 -40.48 45.15 50.99
CA PRO A 968 -39.16 45.28 50.28
C PRO A 968 -37.91 45.52 51.20
N GLY A 969 -36.78 45.94 50.61
CA GLY A 969 -35.57 46.52 51.26
C GLY A 969 -34.26 45.89 50.72
N ASP A 970 -33.44 46.53 49.87
CA ASP A 970 -32.60 47.74 49.99
C ASP A 970 -31.22 47.48 50.66
N ALA A 971 -30.07 48.00 50.18
CA ALA A 971 -29.71 48.72 48.93
C ALA A 971 -28.15 48.87 48.80
N ILE A 972 -27.68 49.80 47.92
CA ILE A 972 -26.41 50.58 47.99
C ILE A 972 -25.19 50.16 47.11
N ALA A 973 -25.09 50.83 45.93
CA ALA A 973 -23.95 51.64 45.41
C ALA A 973 -22.96 51.17 44.29
N ALA A 974 -22.46 52.22 43.58
CA ALA A 974 -21.36 52.32 42.60
C ALA A 974 -21.46 51.46 41.32
N GLN A 975 -21.60 51.96 40.08
CA GLN A 975 -21.08 53.14 39.33
C GLN A 975 -19.56 53.16 39.07
N VAL A 976 -19.16 53.09 37.79
CA VAL A 976 -18.59 54.19 36.95
C VAL A 976 -18.26 53.64 35.53
N THR A 977 -18.06 54.52 34.54
CA THR A 977 -18.18 54.28 33.08
C THR A 977 -16.86 54.03 32.30
N PRO A 978 -16.93 53.46 31.06
CA PRO A 978 -15.82 53.36 30.08
C PRO A 978 -15.68 54.65 29.23
N PRO A 979 -14.73 54.78 28.26
CA PRO A 979 -14.94 54.28 26.87
C PRO A 979 -13.65 53.91 26.09
N GLY A 980 -13.79 53.51 24.81
CA GLY A 980 -12.69 53.42 23.83
C GLY A 980 -13.10 52.79 22.49
N THR A 981 -13.25 53.60 21.42
CA THR A 981 -13.76 53.18 20.10
C THR A 981 -12.88 53.68 18.95
N THR A 982 -12.83 52.94 17.83
CA THR A 982 -12.43 53.47 16.50
C THR A 982 -12.81 52.51 15.35
N SER A 983 -13.04 53.08 14.15
CA SER A 983 -13.04 52.51 12.77
C SER A 983 -13.18 50.97 12.58
N SER A 984 -14.13 50.41 11.82
CA SER A 984 -14.62 50.75 10.46
C SER A 984 -13.60 50.55 9.33
N ASP A 985 -14.12 50.18 8.15
CA ASP A 985 -13.50 50.23 6.82
C ASP A 985 -12.46 49.16 6.43
N ASP A 986 -13.00 47.97 6.13
CA ASP A 986 -12.86 47.29 4.82
C ASP A 986 -11.50 46.66 4.39
N TRP A 987 -11.56 45.78 3.37
CA TRP A 987 -10.46 45.02 2.73
C TRP A 987 -9.75 44.00 3.66
N ASN A 988 -9.45 42.75 3.26
CA ASN A 988 -9.21 42.25 1.91
C ASN A 988 -9.47 40.73 1.75
N LEU A 989 -9.66 40.25 0.51
CA LEU A 989 -10.11 38.89 0.18
C LEU A 989 -8.94 37.91 -0.11
N ASP A 990 -7.85 37.92 0.66
CA ASP A 990 -6.59 37.25 0.21
C ASP A 990 -5.77 36.52 1.30
N ILE A 991 -6.39 35.99 2.35
CA ILE A 991 -5.72 35.18 3.41
C ILE A 991 -6.24 33.74 3.46
N LEU A 992 -6.32 33.08 2.29
CA LEU A 992 -6.72 31.66 2.18
C LEU A 992 -5.84 30.82 1.23
N ASN A 993 -4.68 31.33 0.81
CA ASN A 993 -3.84 30.65 -0.18
C ASN A 993 -2.33 30.66 0.14
N ASP A 994 -1.93 30.91 1.40
CA ASP A 994 -0.53 30.72 1.79
C ASP A 994 -0.23 29.21 1.91
N SER A 995 0.73 28.77 1.10
CA SER A 995 1.12 27.37 0.95
C SER A 995 2.44 27.03 1.67
N ASN A 996 2.85 27.89 2.62
CA ASN A 996 4.01 27.66 3.48
C ASN A 996 3.63 27.08 4.85
N PHE A 997 3.39 25.76 4.90
CA PHE A 997 3.50 25.02 6.17
C PHE A 997 4.92 24.43 6.26
N ASP A 998 5.74 24.96 7.17
CA ASP A 998 7.10 24.49 7.36
C ASP A 998 7.13 23.07 7.94
N TRP A 999 7.88 22.18 7.29
CA TRP A 999 8.04 20.79 7.71
C TRP A 999 9.19 20.58 8.70
N ASN A 1000 10.07 21.58 8.90
CA ASN A 1000 11.23 21.43 9.78
C ASN A 1000 10.84 21.49 11.26
N TYR A 1001 9.92 22.37 11.64
CA TYR A 1001 9.42 22.52 13.03
C TYR A 1001 8.86 21.22 13.66
N PHE A 1002 8.45 20.23 12.84
CA PHE A 1002 7.94 18.94 13.33
C PHE A 1002 9.05 17.86 13.51
N LEU A 1003 10.32 18.18 13.25
CA LEU A 1003 11.44 17.22 13.33
C LEU A 1003 12.43 17.48 14.48
N GLU A 1004 12.40 18.64 15.11
CA GLU A 1004 13.41 19.06 16.12
C GLU A 1004 12.98 18.79 17.58
N SER A 1005 11.77 18.29 17.82
CA SER A 1005 11.20 18.09 19.17
C SER A 1005 11.34 16.66 19.74
N MET A 1006 12.33 15.89 19.29
CA MET A 1006 12.78 14.68 19.97
C MET A 1006 14.12 14.95 20.69
N PRO A 1007 14.17 14.90 22.04
CA PRO A 1007 15.43 15.06 22.76
C PRO A 1007 16.38 13.89 22.50
N LEU A 1008 17.60 14.19 22.07
CA LEU A 1008 18.69 13.23 21.95
C LEU A 1008 19.14 12.81 23.35
N VAL A 1009 19.05 11.52 23.67
CA VAL A 1009 19.70 10.96 24.85
C VAL A 1009 21.17 10.70 24.49
N HIS A 1010 22.05 11.61 24.92
CA HIS A 1010 23.49 11.33 24.96
C HIS A 1010 23.74 10.22 26.00
N MET A 1011 24.42 9.15 25.57
CA MET A 1011 25.14 8.26 26.48
C MET A 1011 26.60 8.70 26.47
N GLU A 1012 27.04 9.37 27.53
CA GLU A 1012 28.45 9.54 27.83
C GLU A 1012 28.98 8.23 28.41
N THR A 1013 29.81 7.52 27.65
CA THR A 1013 30.59 6.39 28.16
C THR A 1013 31.97 6.89 28.56
N ASN A 1014 32.21 6.99 29.87
CA ASN A 1014 33.54 7.30 30.40
C ASN A 1014 34.53 6.16 30.10
N MET A 1015 35.53 6.46 29.26
CA MET A 1015 36.92 6.05 29.42
C MET A 1015 37.80 7.24 29.06
#